data_AF-A0A9N8DJ68-F1
#
_entry.id   AF-A0A9N8DJ68-F1
#
_cell.length_a   1.000
_cell.length_b   1.000
_cell.length_c   1.000
_cell.angle_alpha   90.00
_cell.angle_beta   90.00
_cell.angle_gamma   90.00
#
_symmetry.space_group_name_H-M   'P 1'
#
loop_
_entity.id
_entity.type
_entity.pdbx_description
1 polymer ?
#
loop_
_entity_poly.entity_id
_entity_poly.type
_entity_poly.pdbx_seq_one_letter_code
_entity_poly.pdbx_strand_id
1 'polypeptide(L)'
;MSHHHNQEGSMCRDQECRNQNRPSIAYKRNITRDQTTKMSVHHDLRELQDRRRPANRRSLYCIFICLVAVAMCWMCNSIFAYNVASRSESEQRAVGILSRIDDFSKQKEREPRQFSQTLDIAPFASNRSIVLIHVGKAGGLTIRENLAHTCNFVGFGGSLKRQERKRQKCKDRLNRNGGLSLQTQSVFHGQDYNGTAVKESTTFVITLRNPIDRIVSAYRYSHPSNCIGNNETDSPEYNIRGCQLLKEGLLETRAGFKIFKQCFPDPAMEDFAQILMNPYKASRHMQTLPNREIRECHRIARGLLAGIAMDNIIPHMQYTYRHYFSNTILLYPEKEVFGIRTEHQFADMELVDKWVGGKGKAWNRDNPFTHGSQHFAPSPLSVEATNKLCCTLSSEIEVYLDIFDKAINLDLAAKREAEDRLRQQCGLSTDVSWREWQTLCEIGLSESIESSLENTTALPTYSFYPQQAEVAQNRSIVLVHVGKAGGMTLRNTLAFPCATGRLIGSSPLEEQQEICTNKYQLGQRLSLQTRSVFHVDDYDPVDMKKATTYLFTLRNPVERVISAYRFSHPDNCGYGNNTDDLMRGCTVIQYGHLDNPLDMAQCFPSAAMEDFAQSLIPPWRPTPSFQNLTQDKINDCRRYALAMVQRSSVEVAIPQMHFNYLYYYSGSVKKFPDKEVFAVRTEHEWEDIVTIDKWIGGTGKYPGQGGAHTHGSEHYRPSPLSEEAYHKLCCVLASEIKIYFHLYDLALNLDEAAKLESEDILREKCGIPASTSWTEWRNGCNQRLADVDSERSVAVLTAEEERTLDDRLAKEAELKFSTGDLDKGRY
;
A
#
# COMPACT_ATOMS: atom_id res chain seq x y z
N MET A 1 14.97 67.45 -64.52
CA MET A 1 14.86 66.06 -64.98
C MET A 1 13.83 65.39 -64.05
N SER A 2 12.51 65.40 -64.33
CA SER A 2 11.76 64.56 -65.31
C SER A 2 11.79 63.06 -64.95
N HIS A 3 10.71 62.27 -64.82
CA HIS A 3 9.22 62.41 -64.82
C HIS A 3 8.63 61.03 -64.35
N HIS A 4 7.35 60.74 -64.04
CA HIS A 4 6.03 61.43 -63.99
C HIS A 4 5.04 60.56 -63.13
N HIS A 5 4.04 61.18 -62.46
CA HIS A 5 2.63 60.73 -62.24
C HIS A 5 2.26 59.34 -61.63
N ASN A 6 1.13 59.12 -60.92
CA ASN A 6 -0.02 59.93 -60.44
C ASN A 6 -0.65 59.24 -59.18
N GLN A 7 -1.26 59.93 -58.18
CA GLN A 7 -2.66 60.45 -58.08
C GLN A 7 -3.76 59.37 -58.37
N GLU A 8 -4.90 59.24 -57.66
CA GLU A 8 -5.61 60.12 -56.71
C GLU A 8 -6.73 59.38 -55.90
N GLY A 9 -7.19 59.96 -54.77
CA GLY A 9 -8.59 60.04 -54.24
C GLY A 9 -9.52 58.80 -54.06
N SER A 10 -10.73 58.87 -53.48
CA SER A 10 -11.32 59.75 -52.44
C SER A 10 -12.78 59.31 -52.10
N MET A 11 -13.18 59.35 -50.82
CA MET A 11 -14.55 59.61 -50.28
C MET A 11 -15.85 58.91 -50.79
N CYS A 12 -16.61 58.41 -49.80
CA CYS A 12 -18.07 58.60 -49.56
C CYS A 12 -19.21 57.74 -50.20
N ARG A 13 -19.99 57.15 -49.26
CA ARG A 13 -21.47 57.21 -49.06
C ARG A 13 -22.49 56.39 -49.90
N ASP A 14 -23.19 55.56 -49.11
CA ASP A 14 -24.66 55.51 -48.89
C ASP A 14 -25.66 54.93 -49.91
N GLN A 15 -26.74 54.38 -49.30
CA GLN A 15 -28.13 54.22 -49.80
C GLN A 15 -28.45 53.06 -50.79
N GLU A 16 -29.59 52.34 -50.69
CA GLU A 16 -30.69 52.31 -49.69
C GLU A 16 -31.61 51.06 -49.84
N CYS A 17 -32.62 50.96 -48.95
CA CYS A 17 -33.90 50.23 -49.06
C CYS A 17 -33.98 48.72 -48.70
N ARG A 18 -35.01 48.22 -47.99
CA ARG A 18 -36.14 48.87 -47.26
C ARG A 18 -36.83 47.90 -46.28
N ASN A 19 -37.32 48.44 -45.15
CA ASN A 19 -38.46 48.10 -44.27
C ASN A 19 -39.21 46.75 -44.50
N GLN A 20 -39.60 46.00 -43.46
CA GLN A 20 -40.55 46.34 -42.37
C GLN A 20 -40.38 45.35 -41.16
N ASN A 21 -40.90 45.53 -39.93
CA ASN A 21 -41.81 46.54 -39.34
C ASN A 21 -41.54 46.82 -37.82
N ARG A 22 -42.58 47.13 -37.02
CA ARG A 22 -42.62 47.41 -35.55
C ARG A 22 -43.89 46.78 -34.92
N PRO A 23 -44.17 46.79 -33.57
CA PRO A 23 -43.89 47.86 -32.59
C PRO A 23 -43.46 47.48 -31.13
N SER A 24 -43.31 48.54 -30.33
CA SER A 24 -42.76 48.71 -28.97
C SER A 24 -43.69 48.36 -27.78
N ILE A 25 -43.20 48.32 -26.52
CA ILE A 25 -43.25 49.40 -25.46
C ILE A 25 -42.31 48.94 -24.30
N ALA A 26 -41.25 49.67 -23.89
CA ALA A 26 -41.12 50.66 -22.78
C ALA A 26 -41.57 50.18 -21.35
N TYR A 27 -40.99 50.58 -20.20
CA TYR A 27 -40.31 51.84 -19.80
C TYR A 27 -39.34 51.68 -18.59
N LYS A 28 -38.61 52.76 -18.25
CA LYS A 28 -37.51 52.93 -17.26
C LYS A 28 -37.89 52.85 -15.77
N ARG A 29 -36.89 52.65 -14.86
CA ARG A 29 -36.34 53.71 -13.96
C ARG A 29 -35.14 53.30 -13.05
N ASN A 30 -34.20 54.24 -12.89
CA ASN A 30 -33.23 54.33 -11.77
C ASN A 30 -33.86 55.04 -10.56
N ILE A 31 -33.22 54.99 -9.37
CA ILE A 31 -33.00 56.15 -8.46
C ILE A 31 -32.02 55.79 -7.32
N THR A 32 -31.45 56.82 -6.67
CA THR A 32 -30.26 56.83 -5.80
C THR A 32 -30.53 57.36 -4.37
N ARG A 33 -29.85 56.76 -3.36
CA ARG A 33 -29.07 57.36 -2.25
C ARG A 33 -29.72 58.28 -1.16
N ASP A 34 -29.15 58.20 0.06
CA ASP A 34 -29.20 59.14 1.23
C ASP A 34 -30.55 59.31 1.99
N GLN A 35 -30.65 59.68 3.30
CA GLN A 35 -29.66 59.95 4.38
C GLN A 35 -30.25 59.78 5.81
N THR A 36 -29.38 59.82 6.83
CA THR A 36 -29.51 59.88 8.31
C THR A 36 -30.74 60.54 9.01
N THR A 37 -31.15 60.06 10.20
CA THR A 37 -31.12 60.84 11.50
C THR A 37 -31.45 60.08 12.82
N LYS A 38 -30.85 60.59 13.92
CA LYS A 38 -31.17 60.68 15.40
C LYS A 38 -32.63 60.41 15.88
N MET A 39 -33.00 60.17 17.16
CA MET A 39 -32.34 60.21 18.50
C MET A 39 -33.18 59.54 19.64
N SER A 40 -32.48 59.01 20.66
CA SER A 40 -32.71 59.09 22.15
C SER A 40 -34.04 58.78 22.91
N VAL A 41 -33.88 58.05 24.04
CA VAL A 41 -34.39 58.29 25.43
C VAL A 41 -35.62 57.53 26.02
N HIS A 42 -35.38 57.05 27.26
CA HIS A 42 -36.22 56.53 28.36
C HIS A 42 -37.76 56.60 28.32
N HIS A 43 -38.44 55.54 28.82
CA HIS A 43 -38.87 55.49 30.23
C HIS A 43 -39.21 54.08 30.74
N ASP A 44 -39.32 53.96 32.06
CA ASP A 44 -39.41 52.71 32.85
C ASP A 44 -40.75 52.57 33.61
N LEU A 45 -41.06 51.32 34.02
CA LEU A 45 -41.96 50.85 35.08
C LEU A 45 -43.52 50.80 34.96
N ARG A 46 -44.05 49.69 35.53
CA ARG A 46 -45.44 49.36 36.02
C ARG A 46 -46.52 49.05 34.96
N GLU A 47 -47.45 48.09 35.15
CA GLU A 47 -47.71 47.06 36.20
C GLU A 47 -48.78 46.04 35.66
N LEU A 48 -49.06 44.96 36.42
CA LEU A 48 -50.22 44.02 36.34
C LEU A 48 -50.06 42.62 35.69
N GLN A 49 -49.96 41.64 36.59
CA GLN A 49 -50.86 40.47 36.75
C GLN A 49 -51.14 39.48 35.59
N ASP A 50 -50.49 38.32 35.74
CA ASP A 50 -51.11 36.99 35.91
C ASP A 50 -52.10 36.44 34.85
N ARG A 51 -51.64 35.40 34.12
CA ARG A 51 -52.49 34.25 33.75
C ARG A 51 -51.68 33.03 33.29
N ARG A 52 -51.78 31.94 34.06
CA ARG A 52 -51.26 30.59 33.72
C ARG A 52 -51.89 30.04 32.43
N ARG A 53 -51.11 29.40 31.55
CA ARG A 53 -51.53 28.31 30.63
C ARG A 53 -50.34 27.39 30.26
N PRO A 54 -50.57 26.13 29.86
CA PRO A 54 -49.61 25.03 30.08
C PRO A 54 -48.56 24.83 28.97
N ALA A 55 -47.47 24.18 29.37
CA ALA A 55 -46.33 23.82 28.53
C ALA A 55 -46.49 22.47 27.79
N ASN A 56 -45.43 22.09 27.06
CA ASN A 56 -45.11 20.72 26.63
C ASN A 56 -45.87 20.10 25.43
N ARG A 57 -45.68 20.72 24.25
CA ARG A 57 -45.48 19.95 23.00
C ARG A 57 -44.12 20.20 22.33
N ARG A 58 -43.58 21.43 22.36
CA ARG A 58 -42.27 21.73 21.77
C ARG A 58 -41.09 21.05 22.47
N SER A 59 -41.11 20.94 23.81
CA SER A 59 -40.02 20.31 24.57
C SER A 59 -39.82 18.83 24.23
N LEU A 60 -40.92 18.06 24.12
CA LEU A 60 -40.86 16.64 23.74
C LEU A 60 -40.31 16.43 22.32
N TYR A 61 -40.61 17.33 21.39
CA TYR A 61 -40.10 17.25 20.02
C TYR A 61 -38.59 17.51 19.95
N CYS A 62 -38.09 18.50 20.72
CA CYS A 62 -36.65 18.75 20.83
C CYS A 62 -35.92 17.56 21.49
N ILE A 63 -36.46 16.99 22.56
CA ILE A 63 -35.88 15.80 23.22
C ILE A 63 -35.82 14.61 22.25
N PHE A 64 -36.88 14.37 21.47
CA PHE A 64 -36.90 13.30 20.48
C PHE A 64 -35.84 13.49 19.38
N ILE A 65 -35.70 14.71 18.84
CA ILE A 65 -34.65 15.03 17.86
C ILE A 65 -33.25 14.82 18.45
N CYS A 66 -33.00 15.27 19.68
CA CYS A 66 -31.72 15.05 20.36
C CYS A 66 -31.41 13.55 20.55
N LEU A 67 -32.39 12.74 20.95
CA LEU A 67 -32.21 11.29 21.13
C LEU A 67 -31.92 10.58 19.79
N VAL A 68 -32.58 10.98 18.70
CA VAL A 68 -32.29 10.44 17.35
C VAL A 68 -30.88 10.85 16.88
N ALA A 69 -30.47 12.11 17.11
CA ALA A 69 -29.13 12.58 16.75
C ALA A 69 -28.02 11.86 17.54
N VAL A 70 -28.21 11.63 18.85
CA VAL A 70 -27.27 10.87 19.69
C VAL A 70 -27.20 9.40 19.25
N ALA A 71 -28.34 8.77 18.95
CA ALA A 71 -28.36 7.38 18.44
C ALA A 71 -27.66 7.26 17.07
N MET A 72 -27.85 8.23 16.17
CA MET A 72 -27.15 8.28 14.88
C MET A 72 -25.64 8.50 15.05
N CYS A 73 -25.20 9.40 15.95
CA CYS A 73 -23.78 9.56 16.25
C CYS A 73 -23.17 8.27 16.84
N TRP A 74 -23.88 7.59 17.74
CA TRP A 74 -23.40 6.34 18.33
C TRP A 74 -23.31 5.20 17.30
N MET A 75 -24.28 5.09 16.39
CA MET A 75 -24.20 4.15 15.26
C MET A 75 -23.07 4.51 14.30
N CYS A 76 -22.88 5.78 13.94
CA CYS A 76 -21.79 6.19 13.06
C CYS A 76 -20.42 5.91 13.68
N ASN A 77 -20.22 6.22 14.97
CA ASN A 77 -18.99 5.91 15.69
C ASN A 77 -18.75 4.39 15.81
N SER A 78 -19.80 3.59 16.02
CA SER A 78 -19.69 2.13 16.09
C SER A 78 -19.34 1.50 14.73
N ILE A 79 -19.95 1.99 13.64
CA ILE A 79 -19.65 1.56 12.27
C ILE A 79 -18.23 2.01 11.85
N PHE A 80 -17.82 3.23 12.23
CA PHE A 80 -16.48 3.75 11.98
C PHE A 80 -15.42 2.94 12.75
N ALA A 81 -15.62 2.69 14.05
CA ALA A 81 -14.72 1.87 14.85
C ALA A 81 -14.58 0.44 14.30
N TYR A 82 -15.68 -0.19 13.87
CA TYR A 82 -15.67 -1.53 13.26
C TYR A 82 -14.92 -1.56 11.91
N ASN A 83 -15.12 -0.55 11.06
CA ASN A 83 -14.45 -0.43 9.77
C ASN A 83 -12.95 -0.05 9.88
N VAL A 84 -12.54 0.60 10.97
CA VAL A 84 -11.13 0.90 11.26
C VAL A 84 -10.43 -0.33 11.84
N ALA A 85 -11.03 -0.99 12.84
CA ALA A 85 -10.49 -2.19 13.46
C ALA A 85 -10.28 -3.33 12.45
N SER A 86 -11.26 -3.58 11.56
CA SER A 86 -11.15 -4.63 10.53
C SER A 86 -10.13 -4.35 9.42
N ARG A 87 -9.64 -3.10 9.26
CA ARG A 87 -8.58 -2.77 8.31
C ARG A 87 -7.18 -2.94 8.91
N SER A 88 -7.00 -2.48 10.15
CA SER A 88 -5.72 -2.53 10.89
C SER A 88 -5.11 -3.94 10.92
N GLU A 89 -5.88 -4.95 11.37
CA GLU A 89 -5.44 -6.35 11.49
C GLU A 89 -5.00 -7.01 10.16
N SER A 90 -5.42 -6.46 9.01
CA SER A 90 -5.06 -6.97 7.68
C SER A 90 -3.76 -6.38 7.12
N GLU A 91 -3.31 -5.24 7.65
CA GLU A 91 -2.16 -4.48 7.13
C GLU A 91 -0.88 -4.71 7.97
N GLN A 92 -1.02 -5.10 9.24
CA GLN A 92 0.09 -5.52 10.12
C GLN A 92 0.95 -6.67 9.54
N ARG A 93 0.38 -7.50 8.65
CA ARG A 93 0.87 -8.87 8.41
C ARG A 93 1.69 -9.08 7.14
N ALA A 94 1.57 -8.27 6.09
CA ALA A 94 2.24 -8.41 4.77
C ALA A 94 3.78 -8.24 4.74
N VAL A 95 4.43 -8.32 5.90
CA VAL A 95 5.59 -7.53 6.31
C VAL A 95 6.84 -8.39 6.51
N GLY A 96 6.76 -9.39 7.39
CA GLY A 96 7.84 -10.35 7.68
C GLY A 96 8.11 -11.33 6.55
N ILE A 97 7.44 -11.14 5.41
CA ILE A 97 7.35 -12.08 4.30
C ILE A 97 8.47 -11.90 3.28
N LEU A 98 8.92 -10.67 3.07
CA LEU A 98 9.94 -10.37 2.09
C LEU A 98 11.33 -10.91 2.46
N SER A 99 11.68 -11.00 3.76
CA SER A 99 12.95 -11.64 4.17
C SER A 99 12.90 -13.17 3.99
N ARG A 100 11.82 -13.83 4.42
CA ARG A 100 11.76 -15.31 4.42
C ARG A 100 11.68 -15.95 3.03
N ILE A 101 11.22 -15.23 2.00
CA ILE A 101 11.20 -15.76 0.62
C ILE A 101 12.65 -15.98 0.12
N ASP A 102 13.55 -15.04 0.43
CA ASP A 102 14.97 -15.11 0.01
C ASP A 102 15.76 -16.18 0.81
N ASP A 103 15.33 -16.48 2.05
CA ASP A 103 15.84 -17.59 2.86
C ASP A 103 15.45 -18.97 2.30
N PHE A 104 14.17 -19.16 1.90
CA PHE A 104 13.67 -20.44 1.38
C PHE A 104 14.31 -20.81 0.03
N SER A 105 14.49 -19.84 -0.87
CA SER A 105 15.10 -20.08 -2.19
C SER A 105 16.55 -20.62 -2.06
N LYS A 106 17.29 -20.18 -1.03
CA LYS A 106 18.67 -20.64 -0.73
C LYS A 106 18.74 -22.02 -0.04
N GLN A 107 17.70 -22.48 0.65
CA GLN A 107 17.68 -23.84 1.21
C GLN A 107 17.60 -24.93 0.14
N LYS A 108 17.05 -24.63 -1.04
CA LYS A 108 16.78 -25.58 -2.14
C LYS A 108 18.04 -26.12 -2.84
N GLU A 109 19.20 -25.50 -2.61
CA GLU A 109 20.47 -25.84 -3.28
C GLU A 109 21.36 -26.82 -2.51
N ARG A 110 20.98 -27.23 -1.29
CA ARG A 110 21.61 -28.39 -0.63
C ARG A 110 20.90 -29.66 -1.10
N GLU A 111 21.69 -30.70 -1.40
CA GLU A 111 21.28 -31.94 -2.10
C GLU A 111 19.86 -32.43 -1.78
N PRO A 112 19.14 -33.05 -2.75
CA PRO A 112 17.79 -33.55 -2.56
C PRO A 112 17.76 -34.61 -1.45
N ARG A 113 17.51 -34.16 -0.22
CA ARG A 113 17.34 -35.02 0.95
C ARG A 113 16.29 -36.05 0.59
N GLN A 114 16.68 -37.33 0.60
CA GLN A 114 15.73 -38.42 0.51
C GLN A 114 14.82 -38.37 1.73
N PHE A 115 13.70 -37.65 1.61
CA PHE A 115 12.61 -37.63 2.58
C PHE A 115 11.82 -38.95 2.46
N SER A 116 12.56 -40.05 2.64
CA SER A 116 12.06 -41.43 2.75
C SER A 116 11.91 -41.84 4.22
N GLN A 117 11.80 -40.85 5.13
CA GLN A 117 11.07 -41.10 6.36
C GLN A 117 9.60 -41.20 5.99
N THR A 118 9.07 -42.42 6.10
CA THR A 118 7.65 -42.61 6.40
C THR A 118 7.36 -41.78 7.63
N LEU A 119 6.78 -40.59 7.46
CA LEU A 119 6.06 -39.97 8.57
C LEU A 119 5.03 -41.00 9.01
N ASP A 120 5.11 -41.43 10.26
CA ASP A 120 3.97 -42.03 10.94
C ASP A 120 2.91 -40.95 11.01
N ILE A 121 2.07 -40.90 9.96
CA ILE A 121 0.96 -39.95 9.85
C ILE A 121 0.05 -40.25 11.03
N ALA A 122 0.16 -39.40 12.06
CA ALA A 122 -0.56 -39.57 13.32
C ALA A 122 -2.04 -39.85 13.02
N PRO A 123 -2.62 -40.94 13.55
CA PRO A 123 -3.86 -41.50 13.03
C PRO A 123 -4.99 -40.48 13.09
N PHE A 124 -5.44 -40.03 11.91
CA PHE A 124 -6.59 -39.17 11.66
C PHE A 124 -7.00 -38.27 12.84
N ALA A 125 -6.23 -37.21 13.10
CA ALA A 125 -6.61 -36.18 14.06
C ALA A 125 -8.04 -35.70 13.74
N SER A 126 -8.99 -36.10 14.60
CA SER A 126 -10.42 -36.14 14.29
C SER A 126 -11.12 -34.79 14.43
N ASN A 127 -10.37 -33.73 14.76
CA ASN A 127 -10.90 -32.42 15.10
C ASN A 127 -9.93 -31.31 14.64
N ARG A 128 -9.92 -31.01 13.34
CA ARG A 128 -9.16 -29.88 12.77
C ARG A 128 -10.00 -28.61 12.70
N SER A 129 -9.38 -27.48 12.99
CA SER A 129 -9.92 -26.14 12.67
C SER A 129 -9.39 -25.73 11.29
N ILE A 130 -10.20 -25.90 10.24
CA ILE A 130 -9.77 -25.65 8.86
C ILE A 130 -10.19 -24.24 8.42
N VAL A 131 -9.28 -23.52 7.76
CA VAL A 131 -9.61 -22.30 7.01
C VAL A 131 -9.36 -22.53 5.52
N LEU A 132 -10.38 -22.25 4.70
CA LEU A 132 -10.26 -22.27 3.24
C LEU A 132 -9.62 -20.96 2.75
N ILE A 133 -8.45 -21.07 2.14
CA ILE A 133 -7.73 -19.96 1.50
C ILE A 133 -8.14 -19.94 0.02
N HIS A 134 -9.17 -19.14 -0.29
CA HIS A 134 -9.71 -19.03 -1.64
C HIS A 134 -8.90 -18.02 -2.44
N VAL A 135 -7.96 -18.52 -3.24
CA VAL A 135 -7.20 -17.70 -4.19
C VAL A 135 -8.08 -17.37 -5.40
N GLY A 136 -8.09 -16.10 -5.78
CA GLY A 136 -8.98 -15.59 -6.83
C GLY A 136 -8.85 -16.38 -8.13
N LYS A 137 -9.98 -16.89 -8.65
CA LYS A 137 -10.06 -17.70 -9.89
C LYS A 137 -9.35 -19.05 -9.87
N ALA A 138 -8.98 -19.57 -8.70
CA ALA A 138 -8.50 -20.94 -8.52
C ALA A 138 -9.60 -21.92 -8.03
N GLY A 139 -10.84 -21.78 -8.53
CA GLY A 139 -11.95 -22.69 -8.20
C GLY A 139 -12.57 -22.54 -6.81
N GLY A 140 -12.07 -21.64 -5.95
CA GLY A 140 -12.50 -21.59 -4.54
C GLY A 140 -13.96 -21.20 -4.28
N LEU A 141 -14.67 -20.51 -5.19
CA LEU A 141 -16.13 -20.39 -5.05
C LEU A 141 -16.83 -21.75 -5.25
N THR A 142 -16.40 -22.55 -6.23
CA THR A 142 -16.92 -23.90 -6.48
C THR A 142 -16.74 -24.79 -5.25
N ILE A 143 -15.56 -24.70 -4.62
CA ILE A 143 -15.25 -25.39 -3.36
C ILE A 143 -16.17 -24.86 -2.25
N ARG A 144 -16.23 -23.54 -2.06
CA ARG A 144 -17.05 -22.88 -1.03
C ARG A 144 -18.52 -23.28 -1.10
N GLU A 145 -19.14 -23.30 -2.28
CA GLU A 145 -20.57 -23.70 -2.43
C GLU A 145 -20.84 -25.18 -2.08
N ASN A 146 -19.80 -26.01 -1.92
CA ASN A 146 -19.86 -27.38 -1.42
C ASN A 146 -19.54 -27.51 0.10
N LEU A 147 -19.11 -26.44 0.78
CA LEU A 147 -18.78 -26.45 2.22
C LEU A 147 -19.95 -26.00 3.11
N ALA A 148 -20.17 -26.68 4.23
CA ALA A 148 -21.28 -26.41 5.16
C ALA A 148 -21.17 -25.02 5.83
N HIS A 149 -19.95 -24.48 5.94
CA HIS A 149 -19.69 -23.09 6.33
C HIS A 149 -20.58 -22.09 5.57
N THR A 150 -20.79 -22.30 4.27
CA THR A 150 -21.52 -21.39 3.37
C THR A 150 -23.00 -21.30 3.73
N CYS A 151 -23.56 -22.31 4.40
CA CYS A 151 -24.90 -22.25 4.97
C CYS A 151 -25.03 -21.29 6.15
N ASN A 152 -23.93 -20.93 6.82
CA ASN A 152 -23.93 -19.93 7.89
C ASN A 152 -23.89 -18.50 7.33
N PHE A 153 -23.42 -18.31 6.10
CA PHE A 153 -23.21 -17.00 5.45
C PHE A 153 -24.42 -16.46 4.69
N VAL A 154 -25.63 -16.98 4.95
CA VAL A 154 -26.86 -16.53 4.28
C VAL A 154 -27.18 -15.09 4.70
N GLY A 155 -26.89 -14.14 3.80
CA GLY A 155 -26.72 -12.72 4.11
C GLY A 155 -27.90 -11.99 4.78
N PHE A 156 -27.58 -10.75 5.19
CA PHE A 156 -28.37 -9.82 6.02
C PHE A 156 -29.71 -9.31 5.42
N GLY A 157 -30.32 -10.04 4.49
CA GLY A 157 -31.59 -9.68 3.83
C GLY A 157 -32.73 -10.65 4.14
N GLY A 158 -33.61 -10.28 5.09
CA GLY A 158 -34.86 -10.98 5.39
C GLY A 158 -35.09 -11.26 6.87
N SER A 159 -36.27 -11.76 7.24
CA SER A 159 -36.55 -12.14 8.62
C SER A 159 -35.71 -13.35 9.08
N LEU A 160 -35.40 -13.42 10.38
CA LEU A 160 -34.65 -14.52 10.99
C LEU A 160 -35.20 -15.90 10.58
N LYS A 161 -36.53 -16.09 10.62
CA LYS A 161 -37.19 -17.33 10.16
C LYS A 161 -36.93 -17.67 8.68
N ARG A 162 -36.73 -16.67 7.82
CA ARG A 162 -36.38 -16.88 6.38
C ARG A 162 -34.90 -17.24 6.22
N GLN A 163 -34.01 -16.60 6.98
CA GLN A 163 -32.58 -16.94 7.02
C GLN A 163 -32.36 -18.35 7.57
N GLU A 164 -33.02 -18.70 8.68
CA GLU A 164 -32.93 -20.02 9.32
C GLU A 164 -33.48 -21.13 8.40
N ARG A 165 -34.62 -20.91 7.72
CA ARG A 165 -35.12 -21.83 6.68
C ARG A 165 -34.13 -21.98 5.51
N LYS A 166 -33.46 -20.91 5.07
CA LYS A 166 -32.42 -20.98 4.02
C LYS A 166 -31.20 -21.76 4.51
N ARG A 167 -30.71 -21.49 5.73
CA ARG A 167 -29.60 -22.19 6.39
C ARG A 167 -29.89 -23.68 6.55
N GLN A 168 -31.11 -24.04 6.96
CA GLN A 168 -31.54 -25.43 7.07
C GLN A 168 -31.61 -26.11 5.70
N LYS A 169 -32.28 -25.52 4.69
CA LYS A 169 -32.28 -26.05 3.31
C LYS A 169 -30.88 -26.24 2.73
N CYS A 170 -29.94 -25.35 3.05
CA CYS A 170 -28.55 -25.48 2.67
C CYS A 170 -27.87 -26.66 3.38
N LYS A 171 -28.06 -26.82 4.71
CA LYS A 171 -27.59 -27.96 5.51
C LYS A 171 -28.22 -29.31 5.13
N ASP A 172 -29.36 -29.29 4.47
CA ASP A 172 -30.03 -30.48 3.95
C ASP A 172 -29.58 -30.82 2.53
N ARG A 173 -29.20 -29.81 1.73
CA ARG A 173 -28.60 -29.97 0.39
C ARG A 173 -27.15 -30.47 0.46
N LEU A 174 -26.37 -29.94 1.40
CA LEU A 174 -24.99 -30.37 1.60
C LEU A 174 -24.97 -31.69 2.39
N ASN A 175 -24.37 -32.71 1.79
CA ASN A 175 -24.30 -34.05 2.38
C ASN A 175 -23.52 -33.97 3.71
N ARG A 176 -24.23 -34.13 4.84
CA ARG A 176 -23.76 -33.88 6.22
C ARG A 176 -22.58 -34.76 6.70
N ASN A 177 -21.95 -35.50 5.81
CA ASN A 177 -20.93 -36.51 6.06
C ASN A 177 -19.54 -36.17 5.47
N GLY A 178 -19.38 -34.99 4.86
CA GLY A 178 -18.07 -34.51 4.41
C GLY A 178 -17.29 -33.93 5.60
N GLY A 179 -16.20 -34.58 5.98
CA GLY A 179 -15.34 -34.14 7.08
C GLY A 179 -14.75 -32.74 6.84
N LEU A 180 -14.32 -32.45 5.61
CA LEU A 180 -13.81 -31.14 5.19
C LEU A 180 -14.91 -30.06 5.28
N SER A 181 -16.13 -30.44 4.91
CA SER A 181 -17.31 -29.57 4.94
C SER A 181 -17.69 -29.16 6.37
N LEU A 182 -17.55 -30.07 7.33
CA LEU A 182 -17.85 -29.86 8.75
C LEU A 182 -16.73 -29.13 9.52
N GLN A 183 -15.47 -29.39 9.19
CA GLN A 183 -14.30 -28.82 9.89
C GLN A 183 -13.84 -27.46 9.35
N THR A 184 -14.35 -27.01 8.20
CA THR A 184 -14.08 -25.64 7.72
C THR A 184 -14.84 -24.62 8.55
N GLN A 185 -14.09 -23.83 9.32
CA GLN A 185 -14.62 -22.82 10.25
C GLN A 185 -14.69 -21.41 9.63
N SER A 186 -13.81 -21.11 8.67
CA SER A 186 -13.76 -19.80 8.01
C SER A 186 -13.25 -19.91 6.56
N VAL A 187 -13.42 -18.84 5.78
CA VAL A 187 -12.92 -18.68 4.41
C VAL A 187 -12.22 -17.34 4.31
N PHE A 188 -10.95 -17.34 3.89
CA PHE A 188 -10.21 -16.12 3.57
C PHE A 188 -10.24 -15.90 2.05
N HIS A 189 -10.82 -14.78 1.62
CA HIS A 189 -10.92 -14.39 0.21
C HIS A 189 -10.87 -12.87 0.05
N GLY A 190 -9.91 -12.35 -0.70
CA GLY A 190 -9.78 -10.92 -0.96
C GLY A 190 -9.55 -10.12 0.32
N GLN A 191 -10.49 -9.25 0.66
CA GLN A 191 -10.46 -8.45 1.89
C GLN A 191 -11.11 -9.17 3.09
N ASP A 192 -11.70 -10.35 2.90
CA ASP A 192 -12.37 -11.13 3.94
C ASP A 192 -11.35 -11.85 4.85
N TYR A 193 -10.34 -11.13 5.36
CA TYR A 193 -9.35 -11.66 6.30
C TYR A 193 -9.95 -11.70 7.71
N ASN A 194 -9.82 -12.86 8.38
CA ASN A 194 -10.17 -13.01 9.78
C ASN A 194 -8.90 -13.47 10.50
N GLY A 195 -8.18 -12.53 11.09
CA GLY A 195 -6.85 -12.78 11.65
C GLY A 195 -6.88 -13.76 12.82
N THR A 196 -7.95 -13.78 13.61
CA THR A 196 -8.23 -14.77 14.67
C THR A 196 -8.45 -16.16 14.10
N ALA A 197 -9.36 -16.34 13.13
CA ALA A 197 -9.61 -17.68 12.55
C ALA A 197 -8.38 -18.26 11.85
N VAL A 198 -7.57 -17.41 11.19
CA VAL A 198 -6.29 -17.81 10.58
C VAL A 198 -5.22 -18.13 11.63
N LYS A 199 -5.30 -17.54 12.83
CA LYS A 199 -4.42 -17.83 13.98
C LYS A 199 -4.83 -19.10 14.75
N GLU A 200 -6.13 -19.35 14.90
CA GLU A 200 -6.70 -20.49 15.63
C GLU A 200 -6.90 -21.76 14.78
N SER A 201 -6.71 -21.66 13.46
CA SER A 201 -6.69 -22.82 12.57
C SER A 201 -5.56 -23.79 12.91
N THR A 202 -5.77 -25.08 12.71
CA THR A 202 -4.70 -26.10 12.67
C THR A 202 -4.28 -26.44 11.24
N THR A 203 -5.14 -26.14 10.26
CA THR A 203 -4.97 -26.55 8.87
C THR A 203 -5.42 -25.43 7.91
N PHE A 204 -4.64 -25.19 6.86
CA PHE A 204 -5.04 -24.39 5.69
C PHE A 204 -5.41 -25.30 4.52
N VAL A 205 -6.54 -25.04 3.88
CA VAL A 205 -6.90 -25.66 2.59
C VAL A 205 -6.80 -24.57 1.53
N ILE A 206 -5.85 -24.68 0.62
CA ILE A 206 -5.54 -23.65 -0.39
C ILE A 206 -6.00 -24.09 -1.76
N THR A 207 -6.68 -23.19 -2.45
CA THR A 207 -7.22 -23.43 -3.78
C THR A 207 -6.15 -23.06 -4.82
N LEU A 208 -5.71 -24.05 -5.61
CA LEU A 208 -4.57 -23.96 -6.50
C LEU A 208 -4.99 -24.02 -7.96
N ARG A 209 -4.27 -23.30 -8.80
CA ARG A 209 -4.40 -23.23 -10.25
C ARG A 209 -3.12 -22.68 -10.83
N ASN A 210 -2.69 -23.19 -11.98
CA ASN A 210 -1.61 -22.62 -12.76
C ASN A 210 -1.69 -21.07 -12.78
N PRO A 211 -0.63 -20.34 -12.37
CA PRO A 211 -0.66 -18.88 -12.24
C PRO A 211 -1.06 -18.16 -13.54
N ILE A 212 -0.68 -18.68 -14.70
CA ILE A 212 -0.99 -18.11 -16.01
C ILE A 212 -2.49 -18.21 -16.28
N ASP A 213 -3.05 -19.41 -16.19
CA ASP A 213 -4.48 -19.67 -16.40
C ASP A 213 -5.36 -18.91 -15.40
N ARG A 214 -4.88 -18.74 -14.17
CA ARG A 214 -5.57 -17.96 -13.14
C ARG A 214 -5.66 -16.49 -13.53
N ILE A 215 -4.56 -15.88 -13.99
CA ILE A 215 -4.54 -14.47 -14.41
C ILE A 215 -5.37 -14.29 -15.70
N VAL A 216 -5.29 -15.20 -16.68
CA VAL A 216 -6.16 -15.18 -17.88
C VAL A 216 -7.65 -15.27 -17.50
N SER A 217 -7.99 -16.12 -16.53
CA SER A 217 -9.36 -16.24 -16.01
C SER A 217 -9.81 -14.99 -15.23
N ALA A 218 -8.90 -14.33 -14.51
CA ALA A 218 -9.15 -13.06 -13.83
C ALA A 218 -9.39 -11.91 -14.82
N TYR A 219 -8.55 -11.80 -15.86
CA TYR A 219 -8.71 -10.84 -16.94
C TYR A 219 -10.08 -10.98 -17.62
N ARG A 220 -10.38 -12.17 -18.16
CA ARG A 220 -11.64 -12.41 -18.88
C ARG A 220 -12.88 -12.15 -18.02
N TYR A 221 -12.83 -12.46 -16.72
CA TYR A 221 -13.94 -12.21 -15.78
C TYR A 221 -14.16 -10.72 -15.43
N SER A 222 -13.11 -9.90 -15.42
CA SER A 222 -13.24 -8.45 -15.24
C SER A 222 -13.44 -7.68 -16.54
N HIS A 223 -13.16 -8.29 -17.71
CA HIS A 223 -13.25 -7.60 -18.99
C HIS A 223 -14.70 -7.34 -19.42
N PRO A 224 -15.12 -6.09 -19.70
CA PRO A 224 -16.51 -5.76 -20.00
C PRO A 224 -17.02 -6.29 -21.34
N SER A 225 -16.15 -6.49 -22.33
CA SER A 225 -16.56 -7.08 -23.62
C SER A 225 -16.98 -8.56 -23.52
N ASN A 226 -16.79 -9.23 -22.36
CA ASN A 226 -17.33 -10.57 -22.11
C ASN A 226 -18.79 -10.56 -21.60
N CYS A 227 -19.47 -9.40 -21.61
CA CYS A 227 -20.86 -9.24 -21.20
C CYS A 227 -21.88 -9.34 -22.34
N ILE A 228 -21.43 -9.77 -23.52
CA ILE A 228 -22.25 -9.83 -24.73
C ILE A 228 -23.12 -11.09 -24.71
N GLY A 229 -24.43 -10.93 -24.98
CA GLY A 229 -25.27 -12.02 -25.50
C GLY A 229 -26.48 -12.44 -24.67
N ASN A 230 -26.63 -11.94 -23.44
CA ASN A 230 -27.81 -12.24 -22.63
C ASN A 230 -28.83 -11.10 -22.72
N ASN A 231 -29.96 -11.35 -23.38
CA ASN A 231 -31.17 -10.53 -23.20
C ASN A 231 -31.47 -10.42 -21.70
N GLU A 232 -31.89 -9.24 -21.23
CA GLU A 232 -31.97 -8.88 -19.79
C GLU A 232 -32.87 -9.78 -18.92
N THR A 233 -33.61 -10.71 -19.52
CA THR A 233 -34.69 -11.49 -18.90
C THR A 233 -34.33 -12.91 -18.46
N ASP A 234 -33.45 -13.63 -19.17
CA ASP A 234 -33.42 -15.11 -19.09
C ASP A 234 -32.09 -15.76 -18.70
N SER A 235 -30.98 -15.01 -18.63
CA SER A 235 -29.69 -15.59 -18.20
C SER A 235 -29.52 -15.49 -16.68
N PRO A 236 -29.31 -16.61 -15.96
CA PRO A 236 -29.33 -16.62 -14.51
C PRO A 236 -28.10 -15.93 -13.91
N GLU A 237 -28.28 -14.68 -13.48
CA GLU A 237 -27.68 -14.07 -12.27
C GLU A 237 -26.14 -14.14 -12.09
N TYR A 238 -25.38 -14.49 -13.12
CA TYR A 238 -23.91 -14.52 -13.06
C TYR A 238 -23.36 -13.11 -12.91
N ASN A 239 -23.06 -12.74 -11.67
CA ASN A 239 -22.42 -11.49 -11.29
C ASN A 239 -20.94 -11.49 -11.76
N ILE A 240 -20.76 -11.26 -13.05
CA ILE A 240 -19.47 -11.15 -13.74
C ILE A 240 -18.97 -9.72 -13.53
N ARG A 241 -17.72 -9.56 -13.06
CA ARG A 241 -17.21 -8.24 -12.66
C ARG A 241 -17.20 -7.24 -13.82
N GLY A 242 -16.86 -7.66 -15.04
CA GLY A 242 -16.96 -6.79 -16.22
C GLY A 242 -18.37 -6.22 -16.45
N CYS A 243 -19.42 -6.99 -16.13
CA CYS A 243 -20.81 -6.61 -16.36
C CYS A 243 -21.36 -5.78 -15.20
N GLN A 244 -20.88 -6.07 -13.99
CA GLN A 244 -21.05 -5.19 -12.84
C GLN A 244 -20.41 -3.80 -13.09
N LEU A 245 -19.18 -3.74 -13.62
CA LEU A 245 -18.50 -2.48 -13.95
C LEU A 245 -19.25 -1.67 -15.02
N LEU A 246 -19.89 -2.33 -16.00
CA LEU A 246 -20.81 -1.69 -16.94
C LEU A 246 -22.05 -1.13 -16.22
N LYS A 247 -22.74 -1.97 -15.44
CA LYS A 247 -24.00 -1.63 -14.76
C LYS A 247 -23.84 -0.53 -13.70
N GLU A 248 -22.71 -0.49 -13.00
CA GLU A 248 -22.38 0.51 -11.98
C GLU A 248 -21.83 1.81 -12.59
N GLY A 249 -21.70 1.91 -13.92
CA GLY A 249 -21.06 3.05 -14.59
C GLY A 249 -19.56 3.17 -14.33
N LEU A 250 -18.95 2.17 -13.69
CA LEU A 250 -17.54 2.19 -13.30
C LEU A 250 -16.57 2.07 -14.49
N LEU A 251 -17.03 1.65 -15.67
CA LEU A 251 -16.24 1.81 -16.90
C LEU A 251 -15.98 3.26 -17.26
N GLU A 252 -16.86 4.20 -16.90
CA GLU A 252 -16.63 5.63 -17.18
C GLU A 252 -15.73 6.29 -16.12
N THR A 253 -15.28 5.52 -15.12
CA THR A 253 -14.18 5.98 -14.25
C THR A 253 -12.89 6.09 -15.05
N ARG A 254 -12.05 7.06 -14.67
CA ARG A 254 -10.76 7.32 -15.32
C ARG A 254 -9.82 6.11 -15.36
N ALA A 255 -9.97 5.15 -14.44
CA ALA A 255 -9.19 3.92 -14.45
C ALA A 255 -9.89 2.78 -15.23
N GLY A 256 -11.20 2.60 -15.09
CA GLY A 256 -11.97 1.59 -15.84
C GLY A 256 -11.90 1.80 -17.35
N PHE A 257 -12.15 3.03 -17.80
CA PHE A 257 -12.05 3.45 -19.20
C PHE A 257 -10.64 3.18 -19.73
N LYS A 258 -9.64 3.54 -18.94
CA LYS A 258 -8.25 3.46 -19.37
C LYS A 258 -7.76 2.02 -19.54
N ILE A 259 -8.14 1.12 -18.63
CA ILE A 259 -7.78 -0.29 -18.74
C ILE A 259 -8.52 -0.93 -19.93
N PHE A 260 -9.85 -0.84 -19.98
CA PHE A 260 -10.68 -1.66 -20.87
C PHE A 260 -11.21 -0.98 -22.15
N LYS A 261 -10.89 0.29 -22.38
CA LYS A 261 -11.20 1.00 -23.64
C LYS A 261 -9.95 1.56 -24.30
N GLN A 262 -9.05 2.16 -23.52
CA GLN A 262 -7.83 2.77 -24.06
C GLN A 262 -6.68 1.77 -24.22
N CYS A 263 -6.37 0.98 -23.20
CA CYS A 263 -5.20 0.08 -23.25
C CYS A 263 -5.52 -1.28 -23.85
N PHE A 264 -6.53 -1.96 -23.32
CA PHE A 264 -6.85 -3.34 -23.67
C PHE A 264 -8.35 -3.46 -23.96
N PRO A 265 -8.81 -3.08 -25.17
CA PRO A 265 -10.21 -3.16 -25.56
C PRO A 265 -10.66 -4.58 -25.94
N ASP A 266 -9.71 -5.48 -26.21
CA ASP A 266 -9.95 -6.87 -26.58
C ASP A 266 -10.15 -7.74 -25.31
N PRO A 267 -11.21 -8.56 -25.22
CA PRO A 267 -11.37 -9.55 -24.16
C PRO A 267 -10.31 -10.68 -24.17
N ALA A 268 -9.53 -10.82 -25.24
CA ALA A 268 -8.31 -11.61 -25.25
C ALA A 268 -7.16 -10.86 -24.55
N MET A 269 -6.39 -11.59 -23.75
CA MET A 269 -5.30 -11.06 -22.93
C MET A 269 -3.98 -10.90 -23.72
N GLU A 270 -3.95 -11.15 -25.03
CA GLU A 270 -2.74 -11.08 -25.86
C GLU A 270 -2.04 -9.72 -25.74
N ASP A 271 -2.76 -8.61 -25.97
CA ASP A 271 -2.20 -7.25 -25.87
C ASP A 271 -1.72 -6.92 -24.45
N PHE A 272 -2.47 -7.37 -23.44
CA PHE A 272 -2.12 -7.20 -22.03
C PHE A 272 -0.83 -7.95 -21.66
N ALA A 273 -0.59 -9.13 -22.23
CA ALA A 273 0.58 -9.94 -21.97
C ALA A 273 1.80 -9.52 -22.82
N GLN A 274 1.57 -9.17 -24.10
CA GLN A 274 2.60 -8.68 -25.02
C GLN A 274 3.28 -7.40 -24.50
N ILE A 275 2.51 -6.49 -23.90
CA ILE A 275 3.00 -5.19 -23.44
C ILE A 275 3.85 -5.26 -22.16
N LEU A 276 3.96 -6.41 -21.49
CA LEU A 276 4.66 -6.49 -20.19
C LEU A 276 6.18 -6.31 -20.32
N MET A 277 6.72 -6.63 -21.50
CA MET A 277 8.16 -6.63 -21.79
C MET A 277 8.43 -6.16 -23.23
N ASN A 278 9.57 -5.49 -23.43
CA ASN A 278 10.07 -5.11 -24.75
C ASN A 278 10.91 -6.24 -25.38
N PRO A 279 10.98 -6.33 -26.72
CA PRO A 279 10.09 -5.66 -27.68
C PRO A 279 8.68 -6.28 -27.61
N TYR A 280 7.63 -5.45 -27.64
CA TYR A 280 6.25 -5.93 -27.71
C TYR A 280 5.77 -5.99 -29.18
N LYS A 281 5.13 -7.09 -29.57
CA LYS A 281 4.40 -7.14 -30.84
C LYS A 281 3.11 -6.36 -30.70
N ALA A 282 3.16 -5.08 -31.05
CA ALA A 282 2.01 -4.20 -31.05
C ALA A 282 0.92 -4.77 -31.96
N SER A 283 -0.27 -5.03 -31.40
CA SER A 283 -1.49 -5.26 -32.18
C SER A 283 -1.87 -4.03 -33.00
N ARG A 284 -2.85 -4.16 -33.90
CA ARG A 284 -3.37 -3.00 -34.65
C ARG A 284 -3.88 -1.89 -33.73
N HIS A 285 -4.39 -2.23 -32.54
CA HIS A 285 -4.79 -1.25 -31.53
C HIS A 285 -3.57 -0.60 -30.88
N MET A 286 -2.63 -1.40 -30.39
CA MET A 286 -1.39 -0.89 -29.77
C MET A 286 -0.53 -0.06 -30.74
N GLN A 287 -0.63 -0.28 -32.05
CA GLN A 287 0.06 0.50 -33.10
C GLN A 287 -0.55 1.90 -33.32
N THR A 288 -1.82 2.14 -32.98
CA THR A 288 -2.44 3.47 -33.14
C THR A 288 -2.31 4.35 -31.90
N LEU A 289 -1.96 3.77 -30.75
CA LEU A 289 -1.74 4.52 -29.52
C LEU A 289 -0.42 5.32 -29.58
N PRO A 290 -0.39 6.60 -29.15
CA PRO A 290 0.86 7.33 -28.98
C PRO A 290 1.78 6.65 -27.96
N ASN A 291 3.11 6.72 -28.16
CA ASN A 291 4.11 6.10 -27.26
C ASN A 291 3.93 6.43 -25.76
N ARG A 292 3.40 7.62 -25.44
CA ARG A 292 3.05 8.02 -24.06
C ARG A 292 1.97 7.13 -23.45
N GLU A 293 0.96 6.79 -24.23
CA GLU A 293 -0.17 5.96 -23.82
C GLU A 293 0.25 4.50 -23.70
N ILE A 294 1.06 4.01 -24.63
CA ILE A 294 1.67 2.67 -24.58
C ILE A 294 2.46 2.48 -23.27
N ARG A 295 3.38 3.40 -22.92
CA ARG A 295 4.14 3.33 -21.65
C ARG A 295 3.24 3.30 -20.41
N GLU A 296 2.11 4.00 -20.48
CA GLU A 296 1.16 4.06 -19.39
C GLU A 296 0.30 2.78 -19.31
N CYS A 297 -0.03 2.16 -20.45
CA CYS A 297 -0.65 0.84 -20.51
C CYS A 297 0.30 -0.27 -19.98
N HIS A 298 1.60 -0.19 -20.30
CA HIS A 298 2.64 -1.06 -19.74
C HIS A 298 2.69 -0.93 -18.21
N ARG A 299 2.73 0.31 -17.69
CA ARG A 299 2.69 0.60 -16.24
C ARG A 299 1.42 0.05 -15.58
N ILE A 300 0.28 0.15 -16.25
CA ILE A 300 -1.02 -0.35 -15.79
C ILE A 300 -1.01 -1.88 -15.70
N ALA A 301 -0.57 -2.59 -16.74
CA ALA A 301 -0.55 -4.05 -16.79
C ALA A 301 0.40 -4.63 -15.71
N ARG A 302 1.62 -4.10 -15.60
CA ARG A 302 2.58 -4.52 -14.55
C ARG A 302 2.09 -4.18 -13.14
N GLY A 303 1.41 -3.04 -12.96
CA GLY A 303 0.78 -2.68 -11.69
C GLY A 303 -0.28 -3.69 -11.23
N LEU A 304 -1.15 -4.13 -12.16
CA LEU A 304 -2.18 -5.13 -11.88
C LEU A 304 -1.58 -6.49 -11.49
N LEU A 305 -0.54 -6.95 -12.18
CA LEU A 305 0.13 -8.22 -11.87
C LEU A 305 0.96 -8.18 -10.57
N ALA A 306 1.53 -7.02 -10.24
CA ALA A 306 2.23 -6.79 -8.97
C ALA A 306 1.29 -6.63 -7.75
N GLY A 307 -0.03 -6.79 -7.94
CA GLY A 307 -1.02 -6.61 -6.88
C GLY A 307 -1.25 -5.15 -6.45
N ILE A 308 -0.76 -4.17 -7.23
CA ILE A 308 -0.90 -2.74 -6.91
C ILE A 308 -2.31 -2.30 -7.31
N ALA A 309 -3.12 -1.98 -6.30
CA ALA A 309 -4.52 -1.64 -6.47
C ALA A 309 -4.73 -0.42 -7.39
N MET A 310 -5.51 -0.60 -8.45
CA MET A 310 -6.15 0.49 -9.20
C MET A 310 -7.66 0.28 -9.10
N ASP A 311 -8.29 1.05 -8.20
CA ASP A 311 -9.73 1.24 -8.02
C ASP A 311 -10.57 -0.06 -7.97
N ASN A 312 -9.99 -1.17 -7.51
CA ASN A 312 -10.63 -2.49 -7.41
C ASN A 312 -11.32 -2.94 -8.73
N ILE A 313 -10.66 -2.70 -9.86
CA ILE A 313 -11.19 -3.02 -11.20
C ILE A 313 -11.01 -4.52 -11.52
N ILE A 314 -9.84 -5.08 -11.19
CA ILE A 314 -9.54 -6.51 -11.32
C ILE A 314 -9.11 -7.10 -9.96
N PRO A 315 -10.04 -7.24 -8.99
CA PRO A 315 -9.72 -7.74 -7.63
C PRO A 315 -8.90 -9.04 -7.63
N HIS A 316 -9.23 -9.96 -8.54
CA HIS A 316 -8.61 -11.28 -8.59
C HIS A 316 -7.17 -11.27 -9.15
N MET A 317 -6.65 -10.13 -9.64
CA MET A 317 -5.21 -9.93 -9.87
C MET A 317 -4.53 -9.25 -8.67
N GLN A 318 -5.29 -8.52 -7.83
CA GLN A 318 -4.77 -7.87 -6.63
C GLN A 318 -4.41 -8.89 -5.53
N TYR A 319 -5.29 -9.87 -5.31
CA TYR A 319 -5.11 -10.90 -4.27
C TYR A 319 -4.41 -12.14 -4.86
N THR A 320 -3.08 -12.04 -4.95
CA THR A 320 -2.16 -13.05 -5.50
C THR A 320 -1.88 -14.21 -4.52
N TYR A 321 -1.23 -15.30 -4.97
CA TYR A 321 -0.72 -16.36 -4.10
C TYR A 321 0.23 -15.77 -3.07
N ARG A 322 1.11 -14.86 -3.48
CA ARG A 322 1.95 -14.10 -2.57
C ARG A 322 1.15 -13.38 -1.48
N HIS A 323 0.04 -12.71 -1.80
CA HIS A 323 -0.84 -12.12 -0.78
C HIS A 323 -1.37 -13.16 0.22
N TYR A 324 -1.91 -14.29 -0.25
CA TYR A 324 -2.47 -15.31 0.65
C TYR A 324 -1.41 -16.05 1.47
N PHE A 325 -0.35 -16.54 0.82
CA PHE A 325 0.81 -17.18 1.45
C PHE A 325 1.40 -16.30 2.55
N SER A 326 1.49 -14.99 2.24
CA SER A 326 2.04 -14.02 3.17
C SER A 326 1.22 -13.87 4.45
N ASN A 327 -0.10 -13.95 4.35
CA ASN A 327 -1.02 -13.78 5.47
C ASN A 327 -1.43 -15.10 6.15
N THR A 328 -0.86 -16.24 5.72
CA THR A 328 -1.20 -17.59 6.21
C THR A 328 0.05 -18.43 6.47
N ILE A 329 0.47 -19.25 5.50
CA ILE A 329 1.58 -20.22 5.61
C ILE A 329 2.85 -19.62 6.19
N LEU A 330 3.22 -18.42 5.76
CA LEU A 330 4.48 -17.84 6.20
C LEU A 330 4.43 -17.37 7.66
N LEU A 331 3.29 -16.85 8.12
CA LEU A 331 3.09 -16.45 9.52
C LEU A 331 2.97 -17.67 10.44
N TYR A 332 2.38 -18.75 9.93
CA TYR A 332 2.04 -19.97 10.66
C TYR A 332 2.63 -21.21 9.95
N PRO A 333 3.97 -21.34 9.88
CA PRO A 333 4.64 -22.41 9.15
C PRO A 333 4.42 -23.79 9.76
N GLU A 334 3.99 -23.86 11.02
CA GLU A 334 3.68 -25.08 11.77
C GLU A 334 2.37 -25.76 11.35
N LYS A 335 1.53 -25.08 10.55
CA LYS A 335 0.19 -25.55 10.21
C LYS A 335 0.19 -26.48 8.99
N GLU A 336 -0.67 -27.49 9.05
CA GLU A 336 -0.90 -28.38 7.90
C GLU A 336 -1.39 -27.58 6.69
N VAL A 337 -0.83 -27.86 5.51
CA VAL A 337 -1.28 -27.28 4.24
C VAL A 337 -1.84 -28.38 3.37
N PHE A 338 -3.08 -28.20 2.91
CA PHE A 338 -3.70 -29.00 1.87
C PHE A 338 -3.88 -28.17 0.60
N GLY A 339 -3.52 -28.72 -0.55
CA GLY A 339 -3.72 -28.12 -1.87
C GLY A 339 -4.87 -28.78 -2.63
N ILE A 340 -5.77 -27.97 -3.21
CA ILE A 340 -6.83 -28.42 -4.13
C ILE A 340 -6.60 -27.77 -5.49
N ARG A 341 -6.12 -28.54 -6.47
CA ARG A 341 -5.79 -28.07 -7.82
C ARG A 341 -7.07 -27.94 -8.65
N THR A 342 -7.23 -26.86 -9.41
CA THR A 342 -8.45 -26.59 -10.18
C THR A 342 -8.70 -27.64 -11.26
N GLU A 343 -7.64 -28.14 -11.89
CA GLU A 343 -7.68 -29.20 -12.89
C GLU A 343 -8.07 -30.58 -12.33
N HIS A 344 -7.83 -30.81 -11.03
CA HIS A 344 -8.09 -32.07 -10.32
C HIS A 344 -9.08 -31.88 -9.16
N GLN A 345 -9.89 -30.81 -9.20
CA GLN A 345 -10.54 -30.23 -8.03
C GLN A 345 -11.35 -31.23 -7.20
N PHE A 346 -12.17 -32.06 -7.85
CA PHE A 346 -12.97 -33.06 -7.14
C PHE A 346 -12.13 -34.22 -6.59
N ALA A 347 -11.07 -34.65 -7.28
CA ALA A 347 -10.20 -35.72 -6.81
C ALA A 347 -9.41 -35.27 -5.57
N ASP A 348 -8.82 -34.07 -5.62
CA ASP A 348 -8.10 -33.47 -4.51
C ASP A 348 -9.06 -33.19 -3.33
N MET A 349 -10.30 -32.71 -3.58
CA MET A 349 -11.34 -32.56 -2.55
C MET A 349 -11.75 -33.89 -1.90
N GLU A 350 -11.87 -34.98 -2.66
CA GLU A 350 -12.18 -36.32 -2.11
C GLU A 350 -11.03 -36.89 -1.30
N LEU A 351 -9.79 -36.57 -1.65
CA LEU A 351 -8.61 -36.94 -0.90
C LEU A 351 -8.54 -36.16 0.42
N VAL A 352 -8.64 -34.83 0.37
CA VAL A 352 -8.64 -33.98 1.58
C VAL A 352 -9.80 -34.35 2.51
N ASP A 353 -11.01 -34.62 1.98
CA ASP A 353 -12.14 -35.06 2.80
C ASP A 353 -11.81 -36.32 3.61
N LYS A 354 -11.19 -37.33 2.99
CA LYS A 354 -10.78 -38.57 3.66
C LYS A 354 -9.70 -38.31 4.72
N TRP A 355 -8.70 -37.48 4.42
CA TRP A 355 -7.62 -37.11 5.35
C TRP A 355 -8.13 -36.45 6.64
N VAL A 356 -9.27 -35.76 6.56
CA VAL A 356 -9.94 -35.15 7.72
C VAL A 356 -11.11 -35.99 8.26
N GLY A 357 -11.15 -37.30 7.97
CA GLY A 357 -12.13 -38.24 8.54
C GLY A 357 -13.49 -38.30 7.82
N GLY A 358 -13.64 -37.61 6.69
CA GLY A 358 -14.78 -37.70 5.79
C GLY A 358 -14.78 -38.97 4.92
N LYS A 359 -15.84 -39.15 4.13
CA LYS A 359 -16.02 -40.34 3.28
C LYS A 359 -15.52 -40.15 1.84
N GLY A 360 -15.17 -38.94 1.43
CA GLY A 360 -14.79 -38.60 0.05
C GLY A 360 -15.90 -38.87 -0.96
N LYS A 361 -17.17 -38.62 -0.56
CA LYS A 361 -18.38 -38.85 -1.38
C LYS A 361 -19.41 -37.71 -1.25
N ALA A 362 -18.99 -36.55 -0.77
CA ALA A 362 -19.89 -35.45 -0.39
C ALA A 362 -20.12 -34.40 -1.49
N TRP A 363 -19.49 -34.55 -2.66
CA TRP A 363 -19.32 -33.47 -3.64
C TRP A 363 -20.21 -33.64 -4.88
N ASN A 364 -20.89 -32.56 -5.27
CA ASN A 364 -21.72 -32.56 -6.47
C ASN A 364 -20.85 -32.37 -7.72
N ARG A 365 -20.49 -33.47 -8.37
CA ARG A 365 -19.73 -33.49 -9.62
C ARG A 365 -20.56 -33.03 -10.84
N ASP A 366 -21.89 -33.19 -10.79
CA ASP A 366 -22.78 -32.99 -11.93
C ASP A 366 -23.10 -31.52 -12.22
N ASN A 367 -22.82 -30.63 -11.26
CA ASN A 367 -23.00 -29.18 -11.43
C ASN A 367 -21.86 -28.39 -10.75
N PRO A 368 -20.67 -28.35 -11.36
CA PRO A 368 -19.57 -27.52 -10.87
C PRO A 368 -19.96 -26.04 -10.99
N PHE A 369 -20.26 -25.41 -9.86
CA PHE A 369 -20.57 -23.98 -9.79
C PHE A 369 -19.35 -23.14 -10.21
N THR A 370 -19.28 -22.79 -11.49
CA THR A 370 -18.20 -22.00 -12.08
C THR A 370 -18.70 -20.58 -12.35
N HIS A 371 -17.80 -19.60 -12.32
CA HIS A 371 -18.13 -18.21 -12.71
C HIS A 371 -18.33 -18.01 -14.22
N GLY A 372 -18.60 -19.09 -14.97
CA GLY A 372 -18.77 -19.04 -16.43
C GLY A 372 -17.54 -18.66 -17.24
N SER A 373 -16.35 -18.52 -16.64
CA SER A 373 -15.18 -17.96 -17.37
C SER A 373 -14.66 -18.81 -18.53
N GLN A 374 -15.03 -20.09 -18.55
CA GLN A 374 -14.85 -20.99 -19.68
C GLN A 374 -15.73 -20.63 -20.90
N HIS A 375 -16.85 -19.93 -20.71
CA HIS A 375 -17.80 -19.52 -21.76
C HIS A 375 -17.51 -18.12 -22.34
N PHE A 376 -16.57 -17.36 -21.77
CA PHE A 376 -16.17 -16.06 -22.31
C PHE A 376 -15.39 -16.20 -23.63
N ALA A 377 -15.15 -15.10 -24.34
CA ALA A 377 -14.31 -15.11 -25.54
C ALA A 377 -12.98 -15.86 -25.26
N PRO A 378 -12.54 -16.80 -26.12
CA PRO A 378 -11.26 -17.47 -25.95
C PRO A 378 -10.13 -16.43 -25.90
N SER A 379 -9.16 -16.66 -25.01
CA SER A 379 -7.97 -15.82 -24.89
C SER A 379 -6.72 -16.68 -25.14
N PRO A 380 -6.54 -17.21 -26.36
CA PRO A 380 -5.29 -17.88 -26.71
C PRO A 380 -4.16 -16.84 -26.62
N LEU A 381 -3.18 -17.10 -25.77
CA LEU A 381 -1.94 -16.34 -25.75
C LEU A 381 -1.00 -16.95 -26.79
N SER A 382 -0.26 -16.11 -27.50
CA SER A 382 0.90 -16.57 -28.27
C SER A 382 1.98 -17.10 -27.32
N VAL A 383 2.91 -17.91 -27.84
CA VAL A 383 4.07 -18.39 -27.06
C VAL A 383 4.86 -17.20 -26.48
N GLU A 384 5.05 -16.14 -27.26
CA GLU A 384 5.75 -14.94 -26.82
C GLU A 384 5.00 -14.20 -25.70
N ALA A 385 3.69 -13.98 -25.85
CA ALA A 385 2.87 -13.37 -24.81
C ALA A 385 2.86 -14.20 -23.52
N THR A 386 2.79 -15.53 -23.66
CA THR A 386 2.85 -16.48 -22.54
C THR A 386 4.18 -16.36 -21.80
N ASN A 387 5.30 -16.38 -22.51
CA ASN A 387 6.64 -16.25 -21.92
C ASN A 387 6.82 -14.92 -21.17
N LYS A 388 6.35 -13.80 -21.74
CA LYS A 388 6.39 -12.48 -21.08
C LYS A 388 5.53 -12.42 -19.82
N LEU A 389 4.35 -13.03 -19.87
CA LEU A 389 3.47 -13.15 -18.72
C LEU A 389 4.09 -14.03 -17.63
N CYS A 390 4.72 -15.15 -18.00
CA CYS A 390 5.48 -15.98 -17.07
C CYS A 390 6.62 -15.21 -16.41
N CYS A 391 7.49 -14.54 -17.19
CA CYS A 391 8.60 -13.73 -16.64
C CYS A 391 8.10 -12.64 -15.69
N THR A 392 6.97 -11.99 -15.99
CA THR A 392 6.39 -10.96 -15.11
C THR A 392 5.75 -11.56 -13.84
N LEU A 393 5.38 -12.84 -13.87
CA LEU A 393 4.83 -13.61 -12.75
C LEU A 393 5.88 -14.49 -12.06
N SER A 394 7.19 -14.29 -12.31
CA SER A 394 8.28 -15.11 -11.76
C SER A 394 8.19 -15.33 -10.24
N SER A 395 8.08 -14.24 -9.46
CA SER A 395 7.94 -14.28 -7.99
C SER A 395 6.59 -14.82 -7.49
N GLU A 396 5.59 -14.90 -8.37
CA GLU A 396 4.26 -15.45 -8.06
C GLU A 396 4.19 -16.95 -8.40
N ILE A 397 4.95 -17.39 -9.40
CA ILE A 397 5.20 -18.79 -9.74
C ILE A 397 6.01 -19.47 -8.63
N GLU A 398 7.04 -18.81 -8.10
CA GLU A 398 7.83 -19.31 -6.96
C GLU A 398 6.94 -19.60 -5.74
N VAL A 399 6.15 -18.62 -5.29
CA VAL A 399 5.21 -18.82 -4.17
C VAL A 399 4.15 -19.90 -4.47
N TYR A 400 3.70 -20.02 -5.72
CA TYR A 400 2.81 -21.11 -6.12
C TYR A 400 3.45 -22.49 -5.95
N LEU A 401 4.72 -22.64 -6.35
CA LEU A 401 5.49 -23.87 -6.17
C LEU A 401 5.78 -24.16 -4.69
N ASP A 402 6.07 -23.14 -3.87
CA ASP A 402 6.24 -23.30 -2.41
C ASP A 402 4.97 -23.83 -1.72
N ILE A 403 3.78 -23.40 -2.17
CA ILE A 403 2.52 -23.94 -1.65
C ILE A 403 2.34 -25.41 -2.07
N PHE A 404 2.76 -25.77 -3.30
CA PHE A 404 2.77 -27.16 -3.75
C PHE A 404 3.72 -28.03 -2.93
N ASP A 405 4.95 -27.57 -2.70
CA ASP A 405 5.95 -28.29 -1.90
C ASP A 405 5.44 -28.51 -0.47
N LYS A 406 4.75 -27.52 0.14
CA LYS A 406 4.12 -27.65 1.46
C LYS A 406 2.80 -28.44 1.49
N ALA A 407 2.12 -28.65 0.37
CA ALA A 407 0.85 -29.38 0.34
C ALA A 407 1.05 -30.88 0.66
N ILE A 408 0.54 -31.35 1.80
CA ILE A 408 0.81 -32.71 2.30
C ILE A 408 -0.11 -33.78 1.69
N ASN A 409 -1.25 -33.39 1.11
CA ASN A 409 -2.16 -34.29 0.39
C ASN A 409 -1.76 -34.53 -1.07
N LEU A 410 -0.78 -33.81 -1.60
CA LEU A 410 -0.29 -34.00 -2.96
C LEU A 410 0.97 -34.87 -2.89
N ASP A 411 1.00 -35.96 -3.64
CA ASP A 411 2.21 -36.78 -3.77
C ASP A 411 3.24 -36.12 -4.71
N LEU A 412 4.45 -36.68 -4.75
CA LEU A 412 5.54 -36.14 -5.57
C LEU A 412 5.23 -36.18 -7.08
N ALA A 413 4.39 -37.11 -7.54
CA ALA A 413 3.99 -37.18 -8.95
C ALA A 413 3.00 -36.05 -9.29
N ALA A 414 2.02 -35.80 -8.42
CA ALA A 414 1.06 -34.69 -8.55
C ALA A 414 1.72 -33.30 -8.48
N LYS A 415 2.81 -33.16 -7.70
CA LYS A 415 3.64 -31.94 -7.66
C LYS A 415 4.43 -31.75 -8.95
N ARG A 416 5.14 -32.79 -9.42
CA ARG A 416 5.88 -32.77 -10.70
C ARG A 416 4.97 -32.53 -11.90
N GLU A 417 3.82 -33.18 -11.97
CA GLU A 417 2.79 -32.97 -13.01
C GLU A 417 2.40 -31.48 -13.13
N ALA A 418 2.26 -30.78 -12.01
CA ALA A 418 1.93 -29.36 -12.01
C ALA A 418 3.13 -28.48 -12.39
N GLU A 419 4.33 -28.78 -11.89
CA GLU A 419 5.56 -28.07 -12.26
C GLU A 419 5.88 -28.24 -13.76
N ASP A 420 5.87 -29.46 -14.28
CA ASP A 420 6.18 -29.79 -15.68
C ASP A 420 5.19 -29.12 -16.65
N ARG A 421 3.89 -29.07 -16.30
CA ARG A 421 2.90 -28.30 -17.08
C ARG A 421 3.19 -26.81 -17.08
N LEU A 422 3.59 -26.24 -15.95
CA LEU A 422 3.92 -24.82 -15.84
C LEU A 422 5.21 -24.49 -16.61
N ARG A 423 6.24 -25.35 -16.52
CA ARG A 423 7.46 -25.29 -17.35
C ARG A 423 7.12 -25.30 -18.84
N GLN A 424 6.34 -26.28 -19.28
CA GLN A 424 5.91 -26.44 -20.67
C GLN A 424 5.13 -25.21 -21.16
N GLN A 425 4.18 -24.69 -20.37
CA GLN A 425 3.40 -23.52 -20.74
C GLN A 425 4.25 -22.25 -20.83
N CYS A 426 5.24 -22.09 -19.95
CA CYS A 426 6.17 -20.96 -19.95
C CYS A 426 7.37 -21.14 -20.90
N GLY A 427 7.39 -22.19 -21.72
CA GLY A 427 8.46 -22.47 -22.68
C GLY A 427 9.81 -22.82 -22.06
N LEU A 428 9.86 -23.21 -20.78
CA LEU A 428 11.08 -23.69 -20.15
C LEU A 428 11.41 -25.09 -20.66
N SER A 429 12.66 -25.26 -21.11
CA SER A 429 13.24 -26.58 -21.30
C SER A 429 13.53 -27.25 -19.95
N THR A 430 13.64 -28.58 -19.94
CA THR A 430 13.81 -29.38 -18.71
C THR A 430 15.21 -29.32 -18.11
N ASP A 431 16.20 -28.85 -18.86
CA ASP A 431 17.59 -28.59 -18.44
C ASP A 431 17.77 -27.24 -17.74
N VAL A 432 16.90 -26.26 -17.99
CA VAL A 432 16.96 -24.93 -17.37
C VAL A 432 16.34 -24.97 -15.97
N SER A 433 17.07 -24.47 -14.97
CA SER A 433 16.54 -24.37 -13.61
C SER A 433 15.55 -23.19 -13.46
N TRP A 434 14.62 -23.25 -12.50
CA TRP A 434 13.71 -22.13 -12.23
C TRP A 434 14.48 -20.84 -11.90
N ARG A 435 15.56 -20.94 -11.12
CA ARG A 435 16.39 -19.79 -10.71
C ARG A 435 17.13 -19.15 -11.88
N GLU A 436 17.68 -19.99 -12.77
CA GLU A 436 18.31 -19.54 -14.01
C GLU A 436 17.29 -18.83 -14.93
N TRP A 437 16.12 -19.44 -15.12
CA TRP A 437 15.05 -18.81 -15.88
C TRP A 437 14.54 -17.50 -15.25
N GLN A 438 14.40 -17.43 -13.92
CA GLN A 438 14.08 -16.19 -13.20
C GLN A 438 15.14 -15.12 -13.49
N THR A 439 16.43 -15.48 -13.43
CA THR A 439 17.56 -14.57 -13.73
C THR A 439 17.49 -14.06 -15.17
N LEU A 440 17.23 -14.94 -16.16
CA LEU A 440 17.05 -14.56 -17.56
C LEU A 440 15.84 -13.62 -17.75
N CYS A 441 14.74 -13.89 -17.05
CA CYS A 441 13.58 -13.01 -17.02
C CYS A 441 13.89 -11.65 -16.39
N GLU A 442 14.65 -11.59 -15.29
CA GLU A 442 15.04 -10.34 -14.64
C GLU A 442 15.95 -9.49 -15.53
N ILE A 443 16.91 -10.10 -16.23
CA ILE A 443 17.75 -9.44 -17.24
C ILE A 443 16.86 -8.88 -18.37
N GLY A 444 15.99 -9.69 -18.97
CA GLY A 444 15.07 -9.21 -20.00
C GLY A 444 14.09 -8.12 -19.51
N LEU A 445 13.70 -8.17 -18.23
CA LEU A 445 12.88 -7.14 -17.59
C LEU A 445 13.67 -5.84 -17.35
N SER A 446 14.95 -5.90 -16.95
CA SER A 446 15.81 -4.73 -16.78
C SER A 446 16.15 -4.10 -18.12
N GLU A 447 16.56 -4.88 -19.11
CA GLU A 447 16.78 -4.42 -20.49
C GLU A 447 15.49 -3.80 -21.08
N SER A 448 14.30 -4.32 -20.74
CA SER A 448 13.04 -3.70 -21.18
C SER A 448 12.81 -2.31 -20.58
N ILE A 449 13.28 -2.08 -19.35
CA ILE A 449 13.17 -0.79 -18.66
C ILE A 449 14.25 0.15 -19.20
N GLU A 450 15.49 -0.30 -19.31
CA GLU A 450 16.63 0.48 -19.80
C GLU A 450 16.43 0.88 -21.28
N SER A 451 16.07 -0.04 -22.18
CA SER A 451 15.74 0.32 -23.59
C SER A 451 14.56 1.29 -23.72
N SER A 452 13.64 1.32 -22.74
CA SER A 452 12.54 2.29 -22.67
C SER A 452 12.97 3.66 -22.14
N LEU A 453 14.08 3.73 -21.40
CA LEU A 453 14.75 4.95 -20.97
C LEU A 453 15.78 5.43 -22.03
N GLU A 454 16.43 4.51 -22.73
CA GLU A 454 17.45 4.77 -23.75
C GLU A 454 16.86 5.23 -25.09
N ASN A 455 15.66 4.79 -25.48
CA ASN A 455 14.93 5.45 -26.57
C ASN A 455 14.43 6.87 -26.19
N THR A 456 14.66 7.30 -24.94
CA THR A 456 14.60 8.71 -24.52
C THR A 456 15.97 9.39 -24.48
N THR A 457 17.09 8.75 -24.84
CA THR A 457 18.44 9.40 -24.92
C THR A 457 18.67 10.18 -26.22
N ALA A 458 17.65 10.30 -27.07
CA ALA A 458 17.50 11.47 -27.94
C ALA A 458 16.97 12.72 -27.17
N LEU A 459 16.86 12.66 -25.84
CA LEU A 459 17.07 13.85 -25.00
C LEU A 459 18.49 14.35 -25.31
N PRO A 460 18.66 15.63 -25.73
CA PRO A 460 19.98 16.15 -26.00
C PRO A 460 20.85 16.00 -24.75
N THR A 461 22.17 15.85 -24.95
CA THR A 461 23.17 15.95 -23.87
C THR A 461 23.05 17.33 -23.23
N TYR A 462 22.17 17.41 -22.23
CA TYR A 462 21.91 18.62 -21.46
C TYR A 462 23.14 18.82 -20.57
N SER A 463 24.11 19.54 -21.13
CA SER A 463 25.07 20.34 -20.39
C SER A 463 24.30 21.36 -19.56
N PHE A 464 23.68 20.91 -18.46
CA PHE A 464 22.84 21.72 -17.58
C PHE A 464 23.67 22.57 -16.61
N TYR A 465 24.69 23.26 -17.15
CA TYR A 465 24.95 24.62 -16.70
C TYR A 465 23.88 25.48 -17.39
N PRO A 466 22.84 25.94 -16.67
CA PRO A 466 21.78 26.70 -17.32
C PRO A 466 22.35 28.02 -17.86
N GLN A 467 22.41 28.14 -19.18
CA GLN A 467 22.22 29.44 -19.84
C GLN A 467 20.87 29.96 -19.36
N GLN A 468 20.89 30.79 -18.31
CA GLN A 468 19.77 31.51 -17.69
C GLN A 468 18.40 31.05 -18.20
N ALA A 469 17.96 29.88 -17.74
CA ALA A 469 16.67 29.34 -18.14
C ALA A 469 15.60 30.41 -17.87
N GLU A 470 14.85 30.82 -18.91
CA GLU A 470 13.86 31.89 -18.78
C GLU A 470 13.01 31.62 -17.54
N VAL A 471 13.12 32.51 -16.55
CA VAL A 471 12.54 32.27 -15.22
C VAL A 471 11.04 32.16 -15.40
N ALA A 472 10.54 30.91 -15.43
CA ALA A 472 9.15 30.60 -15.65
C ALA A 472 8.33 31.25 -14.53
N GLN A 473 7.78 32.44 -14.81
CA GLN A 473 7.30 33.34 -13.77
C GLN A 473 6.11 32.77 -12.99
N ASN A 474 5.45 31.72 -13.51
CA ASN A 474 4.31 31.06 -12.89
C ASN A 474 4.53 29.54 -12.84
N ARG A 475 5.02 29.01 -11.71
CA ARG A 475 5.05 27.57 -11.43
C ARG A 475 3.79 27.12 -10.68
N SER A 476 3.47 25.84 -10.81
CA SER A 476 2.56 25.13 -9.91
C SER A 476 3.39 24.17 -9.07
N ILE A 477 3.77 24.62 -7.88
CA ILE A 477 4.68 23.91 -6.99
C ILE A 477 3.86 23.01 -6.05
N VAL A 478 4.30 21.77 -5.86
CA VAL A 478 3.78 20.88 -4.82
C VAL A 478 4.86 20.66 -3.77
N LEU A 479 4.53 20.97 -2.51
CA LEU A 479 5.42 20.74 -1.36
C LEU A 479 5.38 19.25 -0.98
N VAL A 480 6.47 18.55 -1.23
CA VAL A 480 6.67 17.14 -0.85
C VAL A 480 7.28 17.11 0.56
N HIS A 481 6.41 17.12 1.56
CA HIS A 481 6.80 17.17 2.97
C HIS A 481 7.13 15.76 3.48
N VAL A 482 8.42 15.49 3.61
CA VAL A 482 8.94 14.23 4.16
C VAL A 482 8.98 14.30 5.69
N GLY A 483 8.48 13.24 6.34
CA GLY A 483 8.34 13.19 7.80
C GLY A 483 9.65 13.52 8.54
N LYS A 484 9.61 14.55 9.40
CA LYS A 484 10.72 15.08 10.21
C LYS A 484 11.90 15.73 9.47
N ALA A 485 11.69 16.11 8.21
CA ALA A 485 12.64 16.92 7.44
C ALA A 485 12.20 18.40 7.32
N GLY A 486 11.78 19.06 8.41
CA GLY A 486 11.43 20.50 8.40
C GLY A 486 10.08 20.89 7.76
N GLY A 487 9.39 20.01 7.03
CA GLY A 487 8.25 20.42 6.19
C GLY A 487 7.01 21.00 6.89
N MET A 488 6.84 20.88 8.22
CA MET A 488 5.84 21.69 8.94
C MET A 488 6.29 23.15 9.14
N THR A 489 7.58 23.37 9.36
CA THR A 489 8.19 24.72 9.40
C THR A 489 8.04 25.38 8.03
N LEU A 490 8.38 24.66 6.96
CA LEU A 490 8.18 25.16 5.59
C LEU A 490 6.69 25.39 5.27
N ARG A 491 5.78 24.48 5.63
CA ARG A 491 4.33 24.65 5.41
C ARG A 491 3.77 25.93 6.07
N ASN A 492 4.25 26.25 7.28
CA ASN A 492 3.87 27.46 7.99
C ASN A 492 4.49 28.72 7.35
N THR A 493 5.79 28.66 7.04
CA THR A 493 6.56 29.74 6.38
C THR A 493 6.01 30.11 5.00
N LEU A 494 5.57 29.11 4.22
CA LEU A 494 4.93 29.31 2.92
C LEU A 494 3.45 29.72 3.02
N ALA A 495 2.94 30.00 4.22
CA ALA A 495 1.53 30.36 4.45
C ALA A 495 0.53 29.36 3.84
N PHE A 496 0.90 28.08 3.72
CA PHE A 496 0.17 27.12 2.89
C PHE A 496 -1.33 26.95 3.23
N PRO A 497 -1.76 26.93 4.52
CA PRO A 497 -3.18 26.89 4.86
C PRO A 497 -3.98 28.08 4.28
N CYS A 498 -3.34 29.24 4.16
CA CYS A 498 -3.90 30.44 3.55
C CYS A 498 -3.97 30.33 2.02
N ALA A 499 -2.87 29.90 1.38
CA ALA A 499 -2.79 29.75 -0.07
C ALA A 499 -3.83 28.77 -0.64
N THR A 500 -4.28 27.79 0.16
CA THR A 500 -5.23 26.75 -0.24
C THR A 500 -6.66 26.94 0.26
N GLY A 501 -6.91 27.94 1.10
CA GLY A 501 -8.22 28.10 1.77
C GLY A 501 -8.59 26.91 2.67
N ARG A 502 -7.61 26.09 3.09
CA ARG A 502 -7.79 24.93 3.98
C ARG A 502 -7.24 25.25 5.38
N LEU A 503 -7.71 26.34 5.98
CA LEU A 503 -7.46 26.57 7.41
C LEU A 503 -8.26 25.55 8.23
N ILE A 504 -7.59 24.99 9.23
CA ILE A 504 -8.15 23.92 10.07
C ILE A 504 -9.02 24.58 11.14
N GLY A 505 -10.31 24.78 10.83
CA GLY A 505 -11.28 25.34 11.76
C GLY A 505 -12.58 25.80 11.10
N SER A 506 -13.63 25.92 11.89
CA SER A 506 -14.95 26.41 11.47
C SER A 506 -15.09 27.94 11.47
N SER A 507 -13.97 28.68 11.60
CA SER A 507 -13.95 30.15 11.53
C SER A 507 -14.44 30.67 10.18
N PRO A 508 -15.20 31.78 10.13
CA PRO A 508 -15.63 32.42 8.88
C PRO A 508 -14.46 32.77 7.95
N LEU A 509 -14.73 32.76 6.63
CA LEU A 509 -13.73 33.03 5.60
C LEU A 509 -13.03 34.40 5.75
N GLU A 510 -13.73 35.41 6.27
CA GLU A 510 -13.19 36.75 6.49
C GLU A 510 -12.15 36.77 7.63
N GLU A 511 -12.43 36.11 8.77
CA GLU A 511 -11.49 35.92 9.88
C GLU A 511 -10.25 35.13 9.41
N GLN A 512 -10.48 34.08 8.61
CA GLN A 512 -9.41 33.31 7.98
C GLN A 512 -8.52 34.18 7.08
N GLN A 513 -9.11 35.02 6.23
CA GLN A 513 -8.39 35.95 5.36
C GLN A 513 -7.65 37.03 6.14
N GLU A 514 -8.22 37.55 7.24
CA GLU A 514 -7.57 38.51 8.11
C GLU A 514 -6.35 37.91 8.82
N ILE A 515 -6.48 36.73 9.42
CA ILE A 515 -5.35 35.98 10.01
C ILE A 515 -4.25 35.77 8.95
N CYS A 516 -4.64 35.37 7.74
CA CYS A 516 -3.70 35.13 6.66
C CYS A 516 -2.96 36.38 6.18
N THR A 517 -3.66 37.51 6.09
CA THR A 517 -3.09 38.78 5.66
C THR A 517 -2.18 39.37 6.73
N ASN A 518 -2.62 39.35 7.99
CA ASN A 518 -1.90 39.97 9.11
C ASN A 518 -0.71 39.13 9.60
N LYS A 519 -0.83 37.79 9.62
CA LYS A 519 0.20 36.92 10.22
C LYS A 519 1.32 36.50 9.26
N TYR A 520 1.01 36.26 7.98
CA TYR A 520 1.94 35.55 7.09
C TYR A 520 2.50 36.38 5.93
N GLN A 521 2.09 37.64 5.74
CA GLN A 521 2.57 38.55 4.68
C GLN A 521 2.70 37.84 3.31
N LEU A 522 1.56 37.54 2.69
CA LEU A 522 1.38 36.73 1.46
C LEU A 522 2.09 37.22 0.17
N GLY A 523 3.10 38.10 0.26
CA GLY A 523 3.83 38.66 -0.87
C GLY A 523 4.96 37.78 -1.45
N GLN A 524 5.39 36.71 -0.76
CA GLN A 524 6.49 35.87 -1.27
C GLN A 524 6.02 34.96 -2.41
N ARG A 525 6.85 34.84 -3.45
CA ARG A 525 6.49 34.24 -4.73
C ARG A 525 6.37 32.72 -4.62
N LEU A 526 7.22 32.09 -3.81
CA LEU A 526 7.21 30.66 -3.50
C LEU A 526 5.92 30.26 -2.77
N SER A 527 5.52 31.04 -1.78
CA SER A 527 4.25 30.88 -1.04
C SER A 527 3.04 30.94 -1.98
N LEU A 528 3.02 31.91 -2.91
CA LEU A 528 1.96 32.08 -3.90
C LEU A 528 1.92 31.00 -5.00
N GLN A 529 3.04 30.31 -5.24
CA GLN A 529 3.16 29.27 -6.26
C GLN A 529 3.02 27.84 -5.71
N THR A 530 3.12 27.65 -4.40
CA THR A 530 2.85 26.37 -3.73
C THR A 530 1.35 26.13 -3.67
N ARG A 531 0.85 25.19 -4.48
CA ARG A 531 -0.59 24.94 -4.68
C ARG A 531 -1.13 23.77 -3.88
N SER A 532 -0.30 22.76 -3.60
CA SER A 532 -0.69 21.63 -2.75
C SER A 532 0.50 21.08 -1.95
N VAL A 533 0.21 20.14 -1.07
CA VAL A 533 1.18 19.39 -0.25
C VAL A 533 0.95 17.92 -0.49
N PHE A 534 2.03 17.15 -0.63
CA PHE A 534 2.02 15.69 -0.51
C PHE A 534 2.71 15.33 0.81
N HIS A 535 1.94 14.80 1.77
CA HIS A 535 2.40 14.44 3.11
C HIS A 535 1.63 13.21 3.61
N VAL A 536 2.34 12.11 3.91
CA VAL A 536 1.71 10.85 4.34
C VAL A 536 0.60 10.49 3.34
N ASP A 537 -0.63 10.27 3.78
CA ASP A 537 -1.75 9.82 2.95
C ASP A 537 -2.45 10.96 2.16
N ASP A 538 -2.04 12.23 2.35
CA ASP A 538 -2.52 13.40 1.60
C ASP A 538 -1.96 13.44 0.15
N TYR A 539 -2.05 12.32 -0.58
CA TYR A 539 -1.60 12.19 -1.97
C TYR A 539 -2.73 12.51 -2.96
N ASP A 540 -2.66 13.66 -3.66
CA ASP A 540 -3.57 13.98 -4.76
C ASP A 540 -2.92 13.70 -6.15
N PRO A 541 -3.36 12.66 -6.90
CA PRO A 541 -2.80 12.34 -8.22
C PRO A 541 -3.08 13.39 -9.31
N VAL A 542 -4.06 14.28 -9.12
CA VAL A 542 -4.38 15.37 -10.03
C VAL A 542 -3.36 16.49 -9.84
N ASP A 543 -3.14 16.92 -8.59
CA ASP A 543 -2.18 17.99 -8.30
C ASP A 543 -0.74 17.56 -8.57
N MET A 544 -0.36 16.34 -8.17
CA MET A 544 0.96 15.78 -8.47
C MET A 544 1.24 15.75 -9.99
N LYS A 545 0.22 15.48 -10.83
CA LYS A 545 0.36 15.50 -12.29
C LYS A 545 0.38 16.93 -12.87
N LYS A 546 -0.38 17.86 -12.28
CA LYS A 546 -0.46 19.27 -12.69
C LYS A 546 0.77 20.07 -12.28
N ALA A 547 1.52 19.60 -11.28
CA ALA A 547 2.76 20.20 -10.84
C ALA A 547 3.68 20.50 -12.03
N THR A 548 4.34 21.65 -12.00
CA THR A 548 5.54 21.92 -12.80
C THR A 548 6.81 21.51 -12.04
N THR A 549 6.72 21.57 -10.70
CA THR A 549 7.88 21.58 -9.80
C THR A 549 7.51 20.87 -8.50
N TYR A 550 8.40 20.02 -7.99
CA TYR A 550 8.32 19.45 -6.65
C TYR A 550 9.29 20.15 -5.71
N LEU A 551 8.79 20.68 -4.60
CA LEU A 551 9.59 21.27 -3.54
C LEU A 551 9.77 20.22 -2.43
N PHE A 552 10.92 19.56 -2.40
CA PHE A 552 11.25 18.55 -1.40
C PHE A 552 11.85 19.17 -0.14
N THR A 553 11.48 18.60 0.99
CA THR A 553 12.09 18.93 2.28
C THR A 553 13.12 17.86 2.63
N LEU A 554 14.40 18.22 2.52
CA LEU A 554 15.53 17.32 2.69
C LEU A 554 16.14 17.48 4.09
N ARG A 555 16.56 16.36 4.66
CA ARG A 555 17.31 16.26 5.91
C ARG A 555 18.16 15.01 5.80
N ASN A 556 19.38 15.07 6.32
CA ASN A 556 20.22 13.89 6.50
C ASN A 556 19.37 12.68 7.00
N PRO A 557 19.30 11.55 6.27
CA PRO A 557 18.35 10.47 6.57
C PRO A 557 18.50 9.89 7.98
N VAL A 558 19.72 9.89 8.53
CA VAL A 558 20.01 9.42 9.88
C VAL A 558 19.37 10.36 10.91
N GLU A 559 19.61 11.66 10.79
CA GLU A 559 19.01 12.70 11.65
C GLU A 559 17.48 12.76 11.53
N ARG A 560 16.94 12.46 10.35
CA ARG A 560 15.51 12.34 10.09
C ARG A 560 14.91 11.19 10.92
N VAL A 561 15.54 10.01 10.92
CA VAL A 561 15.09 8.86 11.71
C VAL A 561 15.28 9.10 13.21
N ILE A 562 16.39 9.70 13.65
CA ILE A 562 16.59 10.10 15.07
C ILE A 562 15.49 11.05 15.53
N SER A 563 15.13 12.05 14.72
CA SER A 563 14.06 12.99 15.04
C SER A 563 12.67 12.34 15.02
N ALA A 564 12.43 11.36 14.14
CA ALA A 564 11.20 10.56 14.12
C ALA A 564 11.10 9.66 15.37
N TYR A 565 12.20 8.99 15.74
CA TYR A 565 12.30 8.16 16.93
C TYR A 565 11.90 8.94 18.18
N ARG A 566 12.62 10.03 18.46
CA ARG A 566 12.41 10.83 19.67
C ARG A 566 10.98 11.41 19.72
N PHE A 567 10.43 11.88 18.60
CA PHE A 567 9.08 12.45 18.55
C PHE A 567 7.95 11.49 18.92
N SER A 568 8.09 10.22 18.57
CA SER A 568 7.06 9.21 18.84
C SER A 568 7.39 8.32 20.04
N HIS A 569 8.53 8.53 20.71
CA HIS A 569 8.94 7.72 21.85
C HIS A 569 8.06 7.98 23.09
N PRO A 570 7.53 6.93 23.77
CA PRO A 570 6.75 7.08 25.00
C PRO A 570 7.42 7.94 26.09
N ASP A 571 8.70 7.73 26.42
CA ASP A 571 9.44 8.52 27.43
C ASP A 571 9.51 10.03 27.20
N ASN A 572 9.34 10.51 25.95
CA ASN A 572 9.29 11.95 25.70
C ASN A 572 7.90 12.54 25.99
N CYS A 573 6.91 11.71 26.33
CA CYS A 573 5.65 12.18 26.90
C CYS A 573 5.87 12.76 28.31
N GLY A 574 5.40 13.98 28.54
CA GLY A 574 5.52 14.67 29.83
C GLY A 574 6.69 15.66 29.93
N TYR A 575 7.53 15.82 28.90
CA TYR A 575 8.62 16.81 28.89
C TYR A 575 8.19 18.27 28.65
N GLY A 576 6.89 18.55 28.70
CA GLY A 576 6.32 19.90 28.60
C GLY A 576 5.04 20.04 29.43
N ASN A 577 4.92 21.14 30.18
CA ASN A 577 3.76 21.43 31.04
C ASN A 577 2.49 21.86 30.26
N ASN A 578 2.57 21.99 28.93
CA ASN A 578 1.42 22.34 28.10
C ASN A 578 0.62 21.08 27.75
N THR A 579 -0.57 20.95 28.34
CA THR A 579 -1.54 19.89 28.06
C THR A 579 -2.09 19.90 26.64
N ASP A 580 -1.89 20.99 25.91
CA ASP A 580 -2.63 21.30 24.68
C ASP A 580 -1.86 20.90 23.40
N ASP A 581 -0.53 20.71 23.51
CA ASP A 581 0.27 20.13 22.44
C ASP A 581 0.34 18.60 22.59
N LEU A 582 -0.49 17.89 21.81
CA LEU A 582 -0.52 16.44 21.71
C LEU A 582 0.76 15.88 21.06
N MET A 583 1.84 15.89 21.83
CA MET A 583 3.10 15.20 21.58
C MET A 583 2.82 13.75 21.13
N ARG A 584 3.38 13.33 19.98
CA ARG A 584 3.00 12.02 19.40
C ARG A 584 3.41 10.85 20.30
N GLY A 585 4.49 10.95 21.06
CA GLY A 585 4.81 9.99 22.13
C GLY A 585 3.68 9.83 23.17
N CYS A 586 2.98 10.91 23.55
CA CYS A 586 1.80 10.82 24.40
C CYS A 586 0.61 10.19 23.68
N THR A 587 0.40 10.46 22.38
CA THR A 587 -0.70 9.83 21.63
C THR A 587 -0.47 8.33 21.40
N VAL A 588 0.79 7.89 21.25
CA VAL A 588 1.15 6.45 21.22
C VAL A 588 0.76 5.75 22.53
N ILE A 589 0.93 6.41 23.68
CA ILE A 589 0.46 5.89 24.98
C ILE A 589 -1.08 5.93 25.08
N GLN A 590 -1.70 7.07 24.76
CA GLN A 590 -3.12 7.31 24.99
C GLN A 590 -4.06 6.50 24.09
N TYR A 591 -3.71 6.31 22.82
CA TYR A 591 -4.66 5.73 21.86
C TYR A 591 -4.69 4.20 21.85
N GLY A 592 -3.66 3.51 22.36
CA GLY A 592 -3.67 2.05 22.54
C GLY A 592 -4.05 1.23 21.30
N HIS A 593 -3.94 1.82 20.09
CA HIS A 593 -4.38 1.22 18.81
C HIS A 593 -3.31 0.37 18.14
N LEU A 594 -2.11 0.33 18.71
CA LEU A 594 -1.23 -0.83 18.56
C LEU A 594 -1.73 -1.84 19.60
N ASP A 595 -1.90 -3.12 19.25
CA ASP A 595 -2.32 -4.14 20.24
C ASP A 595 -1.31 -4.30 21.40
N ASN A 596 -0.11 -3.69 21.28
CA ASN A 596 0.91 -3.70 22.31
C ASN A 596 1.85 -2.47 22.22
N PRO A 597 1.47 -1.23 22.62
CA PRO A 597 2.40 -0.09 22.72
C PRO A 597 3.53 -0.37 23.74
N LEU A 598 3.30 -1.33 24.64
CA LEU A 598 4.29 -1.94 25.51
C LEU A 598 5.47 -2.55 24.74
N ASP A 599 5.33 -3.04 23.51
CA ASP A 599 6.45 -3.67 22.80
C ASP A 599 7.55 -2.65 22.44
N MET A 600 7.20 -1.42 22.04
CA MET A 600 8.21 -0.38 21.81
C MET A 600 8.93 -0.03 23.12
N ALA A 601 8.20 0.14 24.22
CA ALA A 601 8.78 0.48 25.52
C ALA A 601 9.54 -0.70 26.16
N GLN A 602 9.17 -1.95 25.90
CA GLN A 602 9.92 -3.14 26.34
C GLN A 602 11.20 -3.33 25.54
N CYS A 603 11.12 -3.13 24.21
CA CYS A 603 12.27 -3.30 23.33
C CYS A 603 13.24 -2.14 23.38
N PHE A 604 12.75 -0.93 23.64
CA PHE A 604 13.51 0.31 23.69
C PHE A 604 12.91 1.19 24.80
N PRO A 605 13.28 0.98 26.09
CA PRO A 605 12.79 1.76 27.24
C PRO A 605 13.54 3.09 27.36
N SER A 606 14.02 3.65 26.25
CA SER A 606 14.77 4.90 26.25
C SER A 606 14.53 5.71 24.99
N ALA A 607 14.18 6.98 25.20
CA ALA A 607 14.26 8.02 24.17
C ALA A 607 15.69 8.22 23.59
N ALA A 608 16.74 7.68 24.22
CA ALA A 608 18.04 7.54 23.59
C ALA A 608 17.99 6.39 22.57
N MET A 609 18.14 6.72 21.28
CA MET A 609 18.04 5.77 20.16
C MET A 609 19.21 4.75 20.09
N GLU A 610 20.15 4.74 21.04
CA GLU A 610 21.32 3.86 21.02
C GLU A 610 20.92 2.38 20.92
N ASP A 611 20.11 1.87 21.85
CA ASP A 611 19.69 0.47 21.82
C ASP A 611 18.83 0.12 20.59
N PHE A 612 18.03 1.08 20.11
CA PHE A 612 17.30 0.92 18.85
C PHE A 612 18.26 0.71 17.67
N ALA A 613 19.23 1.61 17.50
CA ALA A 613 20.19 1.57 16.39
C ALA A 613 21.16 0.38 16.50
N GLN A 614 21.58 0.02 17.72
CA GLN A 614 22.39 -1.17 17.99
C GLN A 614 21.65 -2.48 17.72
N SER A 615 20.32 -2.53 17.93
CA SER A 615 19.53 -3.74 17.69
C SER A 615 19.48 -4.15 16.22
N LEU A 616 19.56 -3.18 15.30
CA LEU A 616 19.32 -3.35 13.87
C LEU A 616 20.21 -4.42 13.20
N ILE A 617 21.47 -4.53 13.61
CA ILE A 617 22.45 -5.47 13.06
C ILE A 617 23.25 -6.10 14.22
N PRO A 618 23.30 -7.43 14.36
CA PRO A 618 24.15 -8.11 15.34
C PRO A 618 25.65 -7.82 15.13
N PRO A 619 26.47 -7.99 16.19
CA PRO A 619 26.06 -8.27 17.57
C PRO A 619 25.37 -7.04 18.19
N TRP A 620 24.22 -7.23 18.84
CA TRP A 620 23.66 -6.20 19.72
C TRP A 620 24.16 -6.50 21.12
N ARG A 621 24.95 -5.61 21.70
CA ARG A 621 25.31 -5.62 23.13
C ARG A 621 24.37 -4.63 23.81
N PRO A 622 23.23 -5.08 24.35
CA PRO A 622 22.22 -4.15 24.80
C PRO A 622 22.66 -3.52 26.13
N THR A 623 22.23 -2.29 26.40
CA THR A 623 22.63 -1.56 27.62
C THR A 623 22.21 -2.31 28.90
N PRO A 624 22.74 -1.98 30.10
CA PRO A 624 22.41 -2.70 31.34
C PRO A 624 20.91 -2.85 31.63
N SER A 625 20.07 -1.95 31.10
CA SER A 625 18.60 -2.01 31.03
C SER A 625 18.02 -3.34 30.50
N PHE A 626 18.82 -4.09 29.73
CA PHE A 626 18.40 -5.22 28.90
C PHE A 626 19.09 -6.54 29.22
N GLN A 627 19.96 -6.59 30.24
CA GLN A 627 20.67 -7.84 30.60
C GLN A 627 19.72 -8.99 30.98
N ASN A 628 18.43 -8.70 31.19
CA ASN A 628 17.37 -9.65 31.50
C ASN A 628 16.50 -10.05 30.29
N LEU A 629 16.74 -9.55 29.08
CA LEU A 629 16.00 -10.01 27.89
C LEU A 629 16.50 -11.39 27.44
N THR A 630 15.56 -12.26 27.08
CA THR A 630 15.88 -13.51 26.39
C THR A 630 16.39 -13.22 24.97
N GLN A 631 17.18 -14.14 24.41
CA GLN A 631 17.68 -14.01 23.03
C GLN A 631 16.53 -13.90 22.01
N ASP A 632 15.40 -14.56 22.27
CA ASP A 632 14.18 -14.43 21.46
C ASP A 632 13.61 -13.01 21.50
N LYS A 633 13.46 -12.40 22.69
CA LYS A 633 12.97 -11.01 22.79
C LYS A 633 13.96 -10.03 22.16
N ILE A 634 15.27 -10.26 22.28
CA ILE A 634 16.31 -9.49 21.56
C ILE A 634 16.09 -9.57 20.04
N ASN A 635 15.79 -10.75 19.51
CA ASN A 635 15.50 -10.96 18.09
C ASN A 635 14.16 -10.32 17.68
N ASP A 636 13.13 -10.35 18.52
CA ASP A 636 11.87 -9.66 18.30
C ASP A 636 12.05 -8.14 18.20
N CYS A 637 12.81 -7.57 19.13
CA CYS A 637 13.11 -6.15 19.16
C CYS A 637 13.91 -5.69 17.93
N ARG A 638 14.88 -6.49 17.47
CA ARG A 638 15.55 -6.27 16.17
C ARG A 638 14.57 -6.28 15.00
N ARG A 639 13.68 -7.28 14.92
CA ARG A 639 12.66 -7.37 13.85
C ARG A 639 11.74 -6.16 13.86
N TYR A 640 11.35 -5.70 15.05
CA TYR A 640 10.53 -4.50 15.24
C TYR A 640 11.26 -3.25 14.74
N ALA A 641 12.52 -3.02 15.16
CA ALA A 641 13.31 -1.87 14.73
C ALA A 641 13.56 -1.85 13.20
N LEU A 642 13.91 -3.00 12.60
CA LEU A 642 14.06 -3.13 11.15
C LEU A 642 12.75 -2.79 10.42
N ALA A 643 11.61 -3.28 10.92
CA ALA A 643 10.32 -3.02 10.29
C ALA A 643 9.91 -1.54 10.31
N MET A 644 10.29 -0.82 11.37
CA MET A 644 10.04 0.62 11.50
C MET A 644 10.84 1.43 10.47
N VAL A 645 12.09 1.05 10.19
CA VAL A 645 12.99 1.79 9.28
C VAL A 645 12.80 1.38 7.82
N GLN A 646 12.69 0.09 7.52
CA GLN A 646 12.68 -0.44 6.15
C GLN A 646 11.31 -0.33 5.44
N ARG A 647 10.34 0.35 6.06
CA ARG A 647 8.93 0.42 5.61
C ARG A 647 8.24 -0.94 5.51
N SER A 648 8.76 -1.97 6.18
CA SER A 648 8.17 -3.29 5.99
C SER A 648 6.81 -3.37 6.67
N SER A 649 6.57 -2.77 7.87
CA SER A 649 5.23 -2.72 8.48
C SER A 649 4.40 -1.50 8.07
N VAL A 650 3.09 -1.69 7.90
CA VAL A 650 2.13 -0.60 7.63
C VAL A 650 1.73 0.11 8.93
N GLU A 651 1.50 -0.66 9.99
CA GLU A 651 1.41 -0.13 11.36
C GLU A 651 2.82 0.06 11.95
N VAL A 652 3.45 1.18 11.63
CA VAL A 652 4.62 1.64 12.36
C VAL A 652 4.15 2.53 13.50
N ALA A 653 4.57 2.25 14.75
CA ALA A 653 4.37 3.17 15.89
C ALA A 653 4.90 4.60 15.63
N ILE A 654 5.81 4.71 14.66
CA ILE A 654 6.44 5.92 14.16
C ILE A 654 6.22 6.03 12.64
N PRO A 655 5.03 6.46 12.17
CA PRO A 655 4.76 6.58 10.74
C PRO A 655 5.73 7.51 10.00
N GLN A 656 6.35 8.47 10.71
CA GLN A 656 7.40 9.30 10.13
C GLN A 656 8.65 8.52 9.68
N MET A 657 8.92 7.32 10.22
CA MET A 657 9.95 6.43 9.66
C MET A 657 9.45 5.73 8.39
N HIS A 658 8.20 5.25 8.38
CA HIS A 658 7.57 4.60 7.22
C HIS A 658 7.51 5.50 5.99
N PHE A 659 7.04 6.73 6.15
CA PHE A 659 6.92 7.69 5.06
C PHE A 659 8.27 8.38 4.84
N ASN A 660 9.20 7.64 4.21
CA ASN A 660 10.57 8.06 3.94
C ASN A 660 10.79 8.53 2.48
N TYR A 661 12.02 8.94 2.14
CA TYR A 661 12.35 9.44 0.79
C TYR A 661 11.93 8.49 -0.35
N LEU A 662 12.05 7.16 -0.18
CA LEU A 662 11.63 6.19 -1.19
C LEU A 662 10.10 6.19 -1.42
N TYR A 663 9.29 6.40 -0.37
CA TYR A 663 7.84 6.56 -0.51
C TYR A 663 7.51 7.78 -1.37
N TYR A 664 8.02 8.95 -0.98
CA TYR A 664 7.71 10.21 -1.65
C TYR A 664 8.26 10.27 -3.07
N TYR A 665 9.49 9.82 -3.30
CA TYR A 665 10.10 9.69 -4.64
C TYR A 665 9.24 8.81 -5.56
N SER A 666 8.72 7.69 -5.05
CA SER A 666 7.86 6.77 -5.82
C SER A 666 6.50 7.40 -6.18
N GLY A 667 5.96 8.28 -5.34
CA GLY A 667 4.72 9.02 -5.61
C GLY A 667 4.90 10.25 -6.52
N SER A 668 6.11 10.82 -6.58
CA SER A 668 6.42 12.08 -7.27
C SER A 668 7.37 11.87 -8.46
N VAL A 669 8.67 12.13 -8.29
CA VAL A 669 9.70 12.15 -9.33
C VAL A 669 9.73 10.88 -10.18
N LYS A 670 9.69 9.68 -9.56
CA LYS A 670 9.67 8.41 -10.30
C LYS A 670 8.45 8.25 -11.20
N LYS A 671 7.33 8.88 -10.81
CA LYS A 671 6.02 8.80 -11.49
C LYS A 671 5.84 9.91 -12.53
N PHE A 672 6.53 11.02 -12.33
CA PHE A 672 6.49 12.24 -13.15
C PHE A 672 7.92 12.79 -13.29
N PRO A 673 8.80 12.12 -14.07
CA PRO A 673 10.21 12.49 -14.19
C PRO A 673 10.42 13.77 -15.03
N ASP A 674 9.36 14.32 -15.61
CA ASP A 674 9.35 15.57 -16.38
C ASP A 674 9.26 16.84 -15.51
N LYS A 675 9.28 16.71 -14.17
CA LYS A 675 9.10 17.84 -13.24
C LYS A 675 10.42 18.35 -12.70
N GLU A 676 10.51 19.67 -12.58
CA GLU A 676 11.59 20.32 -11.85
C GLU A 676 11.61 19.84 -10.39
N VAL A 677 12.79 19.72 -9.78
CA VAL A 677 12.94 19.46 -8.36
C VAL A 677 13.66 20.64 -7.72
N PHE A 678 13.05 21.18 -6.67
CA PHE A 678 13.71 22.07 -5.70
C PHE A 678 13.87 21.33 -4.38
N ALA A 679 14.94 21.63 -3.65
CA ALA A 679 15.23 21.07 -2.34
C ALA A 679 15.47 22.17 -1.32
N VAL A 680 14.90 22.00 -0.13
CA VAL A 680 15.20 22.80 1.06
C VAL A 680 15.81 21.86 2.09
N ARG A 681 17.09 22.06 2.41
CA ARG A 681 17.85 21.29 3.41
C ARG A 681 17.51 21.81 4.80
N THR A 682 17.25 20.92 5.76
CA THR A 682 16.85 21.32 7.13
C THR A 682 17.96 22.11 7.84
N GLU A 683 19.21 21.77 7.55
CA GLU A 683 20.43 22.44 8.01
C GLU A 683 20.67 23.85 7.42
N HIS A 684 20.06 24.16 6.27
CA HIS A 684 20.16 25.45 5.56
C HIS A 684 18.77 25.97 5.14
N GLU A 685 17.77 25.75 6.00
CA GLU A 685 16.36 25.86 5.62
C GLU A 685 16.02 27.28 5.12
N TRP A 686 16.55 28.30 5.81
CA TRP A 686 16.30 29.69 5.45
C TRP A 686 17.06 30.13 4.21
N GLU A 687 18.32 29.71 4.05
CA GLU A 687 19.18 30.00 2.92
C GLU A 687 18.59 29.44 1.63
N ASP A 688 18.17 28.17 1.65
CA ASP A 688 17.60 27.49 0.50
C ASP A 688 16.22 28.08 0.13
N ILE A 689 15.33 28.35 1.10
CA ILE A 689 14.02 28.99 0.86
C ILE A 689 14.18 30.39 0.25
N VAL A 690 15.08 31.21 0.81
CA VAL A 690 15.34 32.58 0.34
C VAL A 690 15.95 32.56 -1.06
N THR A 691 16.80 31.59 -1.36
CA THR A 691 17.42 31.40 -2.68
C THR A 691 16.36 31.00 -3.71
N ILE A 692 15.53 29.99 -3.42
CA ILE A 692 14.44 29.55 -4.31
C ILE A 692 13.46 30.70 -4.58
N ASP A 693 13.01 31.42 -3.54
CA ASP A 693 12.04 32.50 -3.70
C ASP A 693 12.58 33.64 -4.59
N LYS A 694 13.82 34.09 -4.35
CA LYS A 694 14.49 35.07 -5.21
C LYS A 694 14.63 34.56 -6.64
N TRP A 695 14.99 33.30 -6.82
CA TRP A 695 15.23 32.71 -8.14
C TRP A 695 13.96 32.64 -9.00
N ILE A 696 12.79 32.48 -8.39
CA ILE A 696 11.49 32.53 -9.08
C ILE A 696 10.86 33.94 -9.13
N GLY A 697 11.59 34.98 -8.74
CA GLY A 697 11.18 36.39 -8.81
C GLY A 697 10.47 36.96 -7.57
N GLY A 698 10.61 36.31 -6.42
CA GLY A 698 10.19 36.80 -5.11
C GLY A 698 11.23 37.71 -4.44
N THR A 699 10.98 38.08 -3.18
CA THR A 699 11.86 39.03 -2.45
C THR A 699 12.83 38.34 -1.51
N GLY A 700 12.59 37.07 -1.18
CA GLY A 700 13.34 36.31 -0.19
C GLY A 700 13.26 36.92 1.22
N LYS A 701 12.12 37.50 1.59
CA LYS A 701 11.89 38.14 2.90
C LYS A 701 10.75 37.44 3.64
N TYR A 702 11.09 36.53 4.54
CA TYR A 702 10.10 35.77 5.30
C TYR A 702 9.95 36.31 6.73
N PRO A 703 8.72 36.42 7.26
CA PRO A 703 8.51 36.76 8.65
C PRO A 703 9.08 35.62 9.53
N GLY A 704 9.87 35.98 10.55
CA GLY A 704 10.49 34.99 11.44
C GLY A 704 11.71 34.27 10.88
N GLN A 705 12.33 34.76 9.80
CA GLN A 705 13.59 34.23 9.26
C GLN A 705 14.64 34.07 10.37
N GLY A 706 15.27 32.89 10.44
CA GLY A 706 16.19 32.48 11.52
C GLY A 706 15.52 31.77 12.70
N GLY A 707 14.19 31.80 12.82
CA GLY A 707 13.45 30.95 13.74
C GLY A 707 13.21 29.54 13.17
N ALA A 708 13.08 28.52 14.02
CA ALA A 708 12.65 27.19 13.60
C ALA A 708 11.29 26.88 14.24
N HIS A 709 10.26 26.61 13.43
CA HIS A 709 9.00 26.05 13.93
C HIS A 709 9.14 24.53 14.07
N THR A 710 9.90 24.14 15.07
CA THR A 710 10.09 22.74 15.46
C THR A 710 8.80 22.17 16.08
N HIS A 711 8.78 20.86 16.28
CA HIS A 711 7.82 20.22 17.20
C HIS A 711 8.40 20.06 18.61
N GLY A 712 9.34 20.93 19.03
CA GLY A 712 10.04 20.80 20.31
C GLY A 712 11.07 19.66 20.37
N SER A 713 11.51 19.09 19.25
CA SER A 713 12.35 17.88 19.25
C SER A 713 13.80 18.06 19.73
N GLU A 714 14.24 19.31 19.72
CA GLU A 714 15.44 19.85 20.34
C GLU A 714 15.35 19.87 21.88
N HIS A 715 14.14 19.92 22.44
CA HIS A 715 13.90 19.83 23.88
C HIS A 715 13.79 18.39 24.40
N TYR A 716 13.68 17.40 23.50
CA TYR A 716 13.69 15.99 23.91
C TYR A 716 15.06 15.58 24.45
N ARG A 717 15.11 14.52 25.25
CA ARG A 717 16.39 13.95 25.70
C ARG A 717 17.34 13.74 24.50
N PRO A 718 18.60 14.21 24.54
CA PRO A 718 19.57 13.95 23.49
C PRO A 718 19.75 12.44 23.27
N SER A 719 19.94 12.05 22.02
CA SER A 719 20.18 10.67 21.61
C SER A 719 21.57 10.57 20.96
N PRO A 720 22.67 10.77 21.71
CA PRO A 720 24.00 10.51 21.18
C PRO A 720 24.07 9.03 20.83
N LEU A 721 24.37 8.74 19.56
CA LEU A 721 24.65 7.39 19.10
C LEU A 721 26.17 7.15 19.17
N SER A 722 26.57 5.93 19.51
CA SER A 722 27.95 5.48 19.28
C SER A 722 28.25 5.38 17.78
N GLU A 723 29.54 5.38 17.41
CA GLU A 723 29.96 5.18 16.01
C GLU A 723 29.42 3.86 15.42
N GLU A 724 29.37 2.80 16.24
CA GLU A 724 28.79 1.51 15.85
C GLU A 724 27.28 1.61 15.59
N ALA A 725 26.54 2.27 16.49
CA ALA A 725 25.10 2.48 16.33
C ALA A 725 24.78 3.34 15.09
N TYR A 726 25.55 4.42 14.87
CA TYR A 726 25.49 5.24 13.66
C TYR A 726 25.71 4.39 12.39
N HIS A 727 26.77 3.59 12.35
CA HIS A 727 27.10 2.74 11.22
C HIS A 727 25.99 1.71 10.92
N LYS A 728 25.45 1.04 11.95
CA LYS A 728 24.35 0.07 11.81
C LYS A 728 23.08 0.71 11.25
N LEU A 729 22.72 1.89 11.78
CA LEU A 729 21.58 2.67 11.31
C LEU A 729 21.76 3.12 9.85
N CYS A 730 22.95 3.60 9.49
CA CYS A 730 23.28 3.95 8.11
C CYS A 730 23.18 2.75 7.16
N CYS A 731 23.67 1.57 7.54
CA CYS A 731 23.57 0.37 6.70
C CYS A 731 22.11 -0.01 6.40
N VAL A 732 21.21 0.01 7.39
CA VAL A 732 19.77 -0.22 7.15
C VAL A 732 19.15 0.87 6.26
N LEU A 733 19.66 2.11 6.35
CA LEU A 733 19.24 3.25 5.54
C LEU A 733 19.89 3.33 4.15
N ALA A 734 20.77 2.40 3.75
CA ALA A 734 21.51 2.45 2.49
C ALA A 734 20.63 2.73 1.24
N SER A 735 19.45 2.11 1.18
CA SER A 735 18.47 2.31 0.10
C SER A 735 17.77 3.68 0.17
N GLU A 736 17.54 4.23 1.37
CA GLU A 736 16.98 5.57 1.54
C GLU A 736 18.01 6.64 1.20
N ILE A 737 19.26 6.46 1.64
CA ILE A 737 20.41 7.32 1.35
C ILE A 737 20.65 7.45 -0.16
N LYS A 738 20.53 6.34 -0.91
CA LYS A 738 20.58 6.37 -2.39
C LYS A 738 19.52 7.30 -3.01
N ILE A 739 18.29 7.28 -2.47
CA ILE A 739 17.19 8.13 -2.98
C ILE A 739 17.37 9.58 -2.52
N TYR A 740 17.86 9.81 -1.30
CA TYR A 740 18.23 11.12 -0.80
C TYR A 740 19.25 11.80 -1.72
N PHE A 741 20.38 11.16 -2.06
CA PHE A 741 21.34 11.72 -3.01
C PHE A 741 20.77 11.95 -4.40
N HIS A 742 19.97 11.02 -4.92
CA HIS A 742 19.31 11.23 -6.20
C HIS A 742 18.37 12.46 -6.21
N LEU A 743 17.77 12.83 -5.08
CA LEU A 743 17.00 14.07 -4.95
C LEU A 743 17.89 15.32 -4.89
N TYR A 744 19.13 15.23 -4.39
CA TYR A 744 20.14 16.29 -4.48
C TYR A 744 20.63 16.48 -5.91
N ASP A 745 20.94 15.40 -6.62
CA ASP A 745 21.39 15.44 -8.03
C ASP A 745 20.39 16.21 -8.92
N LEU A 746 19.09 15.97 -8.67
CA LEU A 746 17.98 16.61 -9.37
C LEU A 746 17.63 18.01 -8.87
N ALA A 747 18.12 18.43 -7.69
CA ALA A 747 17.75 19.71 -7.07
C ALA A 747 18.38 20.88 -7.83
N LEU A 748 17.55 21.64 -8.55
CA LEU A 748 18.00 22.71 -9.44
C LEU A 748 18.52 23.95 -8.70
N ASN A 749 18.20 24.11 -7.41
CA ASN A 749 18.57 25.26 -6.59
C ASN A 749 19.79 25.02 -5.68
N LEU A 750 20.42 23.84 -5.75
CA LEU A 750 21.62 23.51 -5.00
C LEU A 750 22.80 23.42 -5.97
N ASP A 751 23.91 24.10 -5.66
CA ASP A 751 25.15 23.95 -6.41
C ASP A 751 25.92 22.69 -5.96
N GLU A 752 26.96 22.33 -6.71
CA GLU A 752 27.74 21.12 -6.42
C GLU A 752 28.48 21.21 -5.07
N ALA A 753 28.81 22.40 -4.58
CA ALA A 753 29.44 22.55 -3.27
C ALA A 753 28.44 22.22 -2.15
N ALA A 754 27.20 22.71 -2.23
CA ALA A 754 26.10 22.40 -1.32
C ALA A 754 25.69 20.91 -1.34
N LYS A 755 25.80 20.25 -2.51
CA LYS A 755 25.58 18.79 -2.63
C LYS A 755 26.70 17.99 -1.96
N LEU A 756 27.96 18.35 -2.22
CA LEU A 756 29.13 17.69 -1.62
C LEU A 756 29.18 17.89 -0.10
N GLU A 757 28.87 19.09 0.40
CA GLU A 757 28.75 19.38 1.84
C GLU A 757 27.78 18.42 2.54
N SER A 758 26.57 18.25 1.99
CA SER A 758 25.58 17.31 2.54
C SER A 758 25.98 15.83 2.37
N GLU A 759 26.78 15.47 1.35
CA GLU A 759 27.40 14.15 1.23
C GLU A 759 28.44 13.91 2.33
N ASP A 760 29.38 14.84 2.52
CA ASP A 760 30.47 14.72 3.49
C ASP A 760 29.95 14.66 4.93
N ILE A 761 28.95 15.48 5.29
CA ILE A 761 28.27 15.41 6.59
C ILE A 761 27.63 14.03 6.82
N LEU A 762 27.08 13.40 5.77
CA LEU A 762 26.52 12.05 5.89
C LEU A 762 27.61 10.96 5.93
N ARG A 763 28.71 11.12 5.21
CA ARG A 763 29.88 10.22 5.28
C ARG A 763 30.48 10.20 6.68
N GLU A 764 30.73 11.37 7.25
CA GLU A 764 31.26 11.54 8.61
C GLU A 764 30.33 10.85 9.62
N LYS A 765 29.03 11.16 9.59
CA LYS A 765 28.02 10.54 10.48
C LYS A 765 27.91 9.03 10.33
N CYS A 766 28.14 8.48 9.14
CA CYS A 766 28.09 7.03 8.91
C CYS A 766 29.42 6.31 9.13
N GLY A 767 30.48 7.02 9.54
CA GLY A 767 31.82 6.48 9.72
C GLY A 767 32.45 5.96 8.42
N ILE A 768 32.12 6.58 7.27
CA ILE A 768 32.58 6.14 5.95
C ILE A 768 33.88 6.87 5.62
N PRO A 769 35.02 6.18 5.47
CA PRO A 769 36.27 6.81 5.06
C PRO A 769 36.14 7.50 3.69
N ALA A 770 36.80 8.64 3.50
CA ALA A 770 36.81 9.35 2.22
C ALA A 770 37.35 8.49 1.04
N SER A 771 38.18 7.49 1.35
CA SER A 771 38.69 6.51 0.37
C SER A 771 37.65 5.47 -0.08
N THR A 772 36.58 5.27 0.68
CA THR A 772 35.56 4.23 0.42
C THR A 772 34.43 4.81 -0.43
N SER A 773 34.09 4.15 -1.52
CA SER A 773 32.99 4.60 -2.39
C SER A 773 31.62 4.24 -1.79
N TRP A 774 30.57 5.02 -2.12
CA TRP A 774 29.19 4.67 -1.71
C TRP A 774 28.75 3.30 -2.21
N THR A 775 29.25 2.84 -3.35
CA THR A 775 28.90 1.51 -3.88
C THR A 775 29.58 0.40 -3.08
N GLU A 776 30.87 0.55 -2.78
CA GLU A 776 31.63 -0.37 -1.92
C GLU A 776 31.04 -0.45 -0.50
N TRP A 777 30.78 0.70 0.13
CA TRP A 777 30.17 0.74 1.47
C TRP A 777 28.76 0.12 1.49
N ARG A 778 27.90 0.43 0.50
CA ARG A 778 26.57 -0.20 0.39
C ARG A 778 26.66 -1.70 0.17
N ASN A 779 27.61 -2.18 -0.63
CA ASN A 779 27.81 -3.61 -0.83
C ASN A 779 28.23 -4.30 0.47
N GLY A 780 29.14 -3.69 1.25
CA GLY A 780 29.49 -4.17 2.58
C GLY A 780 28.32 -4.18 3.57
N CYS A 781 27.46 -3.15 3.55
CA CYS A 781 26.23 -3.13 4.35
C CYS A 781 25.23 -4.21 3.91
N ASN A 782 25.01 -4.38 2.60
CA ASN A 782 24.10 -5.40 2.06
C ASN A 782 24.59 -6.81 2.39
N GLN A 783 25.90 -7.07 2.30
CA GLN A 783 26.49 -8.34 2.70
C GLN A 783 26.25 -8.58 4.19
N ARG A 784 26.56 -7.62 5.07
CA ARG A 784 26.29 -7.75 6.51
C ARG A 784 24.82 -8.04 6.79
N LEU A 785 23.89 -7.32 6.16
CA LEU A 785 22.45 -7.56 6.33
C LEU A 785 22.03 -8.97 5.86
N ALA A 786 22.57 -9.46 4.75
CA ALA A 786 22.36 -10.82 4.29
C ALA A 786 22.96 -11.87 5.26
N ASP A 787 24.12 -11.57 5.88
CA ASP A 787 24.72 -12.42 6.90
C ASP A 787 23.78 -12.53 8.12
N VAL A 788 23.13 -11.43 8.56
CA VAL A 788 22.13 -11.44 9.65
C VAL A 788 20.96 -12.38 9.36
N ASP A 789 20.39 -12.30 8.15
CA ASP A 789 19.29 -13.19 7.75
C ASP A 789 19.77 -14.65 7.61
N SER A 790 21.04 -14.87 7.24
CA SER A 790 21.63 -16.21 7.17
C SER A 790 21.89 -16.86 8.55
N GLU A 791 22.42 -16.11 9.53
CA GLU A 791 22.64 -16.59 10.90
C GLU A 791 21.32 -16.93 11.58
N ARG A 792 20.30 -16.08 11.35
CA ARG A 792 18.91 -16.32 11.73
C ARG A 792 18.36 -17.62 11.16
N SER A 793 18.58 -17.86 9.86
CA SER A 793 18.15 -19.11 9.21
C SER A 793 18.83 -20.36 9.81
N VAL A 794 20.06 -20.27 10.31
CA VAL A 794 20.72 -21.37 11.04
C VAL A 794 20.16 -21.53 12.46
N ALA A 795 20.02 -20.43 13.22
CA ALA A 795 19.58 -20.47 14.61
C ALA A 795 18.14 -20.99 14.79
N VAL A 796 17.24 -20.71 13.84
CA VAL A 796 15.88 -21.26 13.83
C VAL A 796 15.91 -22.78 13.63
N LEU A 797 16.73 -23.29 12.71
CA LEU A 797 16.88 -24.73 12.47
C LEU A 797 17.42 -25.46 13.71
N THR A 798 18.45 -24.92 14.38
CA THR A 798 18.99 -25.58 15.60
C THR A 798 18.00 -25.58 16.76
N ALA A 799 17.24 -24.50 16.96
CA ALA A 799 16.21 -24.43 18.01
C ALA A 799 14.98 -25.32 17.72
N GLU A 800 14.75 -25.68 16.46
CA GLU A 800 13.74 -26.65 16.04
C GLU A 800 14.26 -28.09 16.21
N GLU A 801 15.53 -28.36 15.88
CA GLU A 801 16.20 -29.63 16.13
C GLU A 801 16.28 -29.97 17.63
N GLU A 802 16.63 -29.01 18.49
CA GLU A 802 16.63 -29.17 19.96
C GLU A 802 15.23 -29.46 20.52
N ARG A 803 14.20 -28.70 20.10
CA ARG A 803 12.81 -28.99 20.51
C ARG A 803 12.34 -30.36 20.05
N THR A 804 12.72 -30.77 18.84
CA THR A 804 12.37 -32.10 18.31
C THR A 804 13.08 -33.21 19.10
N LEU A 805 14.28 -32.95 19.65
CA LEU A 805 14.99 -33.87 20.52
C LEU A 805 14.33 -33.97 21.91
N ASP A 806 13.96 -32.85 22.52
CA ASP A 806 13.25 -32.83 23.81
C ASP A 806 11.88 -33.52 23.73
N ASP A 807 11.10 -33.25 22.69
CA ASP A 807 9.82 -33.94 22.44
C ASP A 807 10.00 -35.46 22.24
N ARG A 808 11.12 -35.89 21.64
CA ARG A 808 11.46 -37.32 21.51
C ARG A 808 11.84 -37.92 22.86
N LEU A 809 12.66 -37.23 23.66
CA LEU A 809 13.05 -37.70 24.99
C LEU A 809 11.84 -37.77 25.94
N ALA A 810 10.92 -36.80 25.86
CA ALA A 810 9.65 -36.83 26.59
C ALA A 810 8.79 -38.03 26.18
N LYS A 811 8.62 -38.28 24.87
CA LYS A 811 7.89 -39.45 24.37
C LYS A 811 8.55 -40.77 24.73
N GLU A 812 9.88 -40.86 24.72
CA GLU A 812 10.60 -42.05 25.18
C GLU A 812 10.45 -42.28 26.68
N ALA A 813 10.39 -41.22 27.49
CA ALA A 813 10.10 -41.31 28.93
C ALA A 813 8.66 -41.76 29.19
N GLU A 814 7.67 -41.21 28.49
CA GLU A 814 6.27 -41.66 28.56
C GLU A 814 6.13 -43.12 28.10
N LEU A 815 6.83 -43.53 27.03
CA LEU A 815 6.80 -44.91 26.54
C LEU A 815 7.40 -45.90 27.57
N LYS A 816 8.52 -45.54 28.21
CA LYS A 816 9.14 -46.34 29.29
C LYS A 816 8.24 -46.42 30.53
N PHE A 817 7.49 -45.36 30.84
CA PHE A 817 6.50 -45.37 31.92
C PHE A 817 5.25 -46.22 31.56
N SER A 818 4.81 -46.14 30.32
CA SER A 818 3.65 -46.86 29.76
C SER A 818 3.87 -48.37 29.62
N THR A 819 5.09 -48.80 29.27
CA THR A 819 5.42 -50.22 29.04
C THR A 819 5.57 -51.05 30.32
N GLY A 820 5.53 -50.42 31.49
CA GLY A 820 5.47 -51.14 32.77
C GLY A 820 6.77 -51.85 33.18
N ASP A 821 7.90 -51.51 32.56
CA ASP A 821 9.23 -52.11 32.79
C ASP A 821 9.90 -51.57 34.08
N LEU A 822 9.09 -51.31 35.11
CA LEU A 822 9.55 -51.10 36.48
C LEU A 822 9.80 -52.45 37.11
N ASP A 823 11.03 -52.94 36.94
CA ASP A 823 11.54 -54.11 37.65
C ASP A 823 11.30 -53.95 39.16
N LYS A 824 10.64 -54.94 39.76
CA LYS A 824 10.12 -54.88 41.14
C LYS A 824 11.24 -55.15 42.14
N GLY A 825 12.17 -54.21 42.25
CA GLY A 825 13.43 -54.36 42.97
C GLY A 825 13.77 -53.23 43.93
N ARG A 826 13.09 -53.23 45.11
CA ARG A 826 13.35 -52.42 46.32
C ARG A 826 12.75 -51.00 46.35
N TYR A 827 11.85 -50.82 47.32
CA TYR A 827 11.62 -49.56 48.04
C TYR A 827 12.74 -49.35 49.09
#